data_AF-A0A286D6V0-F1
#
_entry.id   AF-A0A286D6V0-F1
#
_cell.length_a   1.000
_cell.length_b   1.000
_cell.length_c   1.000
_cell.angle_alpha   90.00
_cell.angle_beta   90.00
_cell.angle_gamma   90.00
#
_symmetry.space_group_name_H-M   'P 1'
#
loop_
_entity.id
_entity.type
_entity.pdbx_description
1 polymer ?
#
loop_
_entity_poly.entity_id
_entity_poly.type
_entity_poly.pdbx_seq_one_letter_code
_entity_poly.pdbx_strand_id
1 'polypeptide(L)'
;MGVLGIDPAEHYVRFGAATLRNPSPNFDTAHYMERNPDVAATGMNPLVHYLLHGAVERRSVRPVTADSPLVTDEYDDAGRWLFDIEPLLQGAKLEGTAVVVARRKILREPPPPGALVVAWVINQHDKMTHQYRVRNYAEALSALNVHPLILSERDLAEGDFGGIDIVVLCRIAANPAMLRTVDEFRSGGGKVIFDIDDMVFDPDRIDFIRHVAAKSEPDKDIFRKIMSRLRDTMWRSDLVTTSTFALKLEVERMGMRALVLPNNISLRHEAEAQDLMARSRDEGARIRIGYFSGTKSHEHDFAECSEALVSIMQEQPNVELLVVGWLEAAERFRTFGDRFIQMPLLSHHEMMKALSTVDINLAPLELRNPFTHCKSELKIFEAALYGIPTIASPTASYSAVITHQRDGLLAETRVQWVKLLRQLISEPKRRVEIGQRAKKNIANRFLVSTTVHEANAILRSVKNERARPLPPRSIPPMDRTTPAISVVSILYRKSEEVVYFLETMRRQSFDLPYEIVLVNDRSPDESVAVVEEFVRKRSSLPDANPNMQVRIITNDANLGNCASRNRGVSESTGDIIVVVDADCLFNRDFLALHYRAHQRGKCDAVVGPKGIETNHRPPMSVLALHEADSSLAVQEARPQDGTNQDSFVNSVTRNFSVRRSFAEASLPEGLFDEQFTYSASPDSGFGWEDVEMGCRLYKAHARIKFLADTASIHISHPPTVENRDKPYRSLKNFRRLHEKHPLLRLESRQWTRSTYEAIVKWCKSAGGDLKSNADFHFMEEHLADTKRDLVVFTRPAKPLRILTFRWHCPHQYELYRLGHQFTLATGMGTGLCERWEWAHRPMPTNARMVPYARINPHDYDLAILHFDENLLHPEICHGKVPLDWGATFLKAMKEWDLPKVAICHGTPQFHGQYDPEYDQSDLGEVIEENRLELVELLKDVEVVCNSHQSMREWKFIKSRTIWHGFSPHEFPPGMKGAGVYAMAIRGLANRPHYNGYQVMRRVMEALGRDIRVSNLAVGDPSVQYTPRTYEWAKVKYENYVRSIGAKGIYLNTTVRSPMPRTRGEAMMAGVPTVSLRNHDVDMFIENGVNGFFTDTPEELADQVRYLFTHQEVRERMGKASRLTAMNVFNQDRYLAAWTQLIRDIM
;
A
#
# COMPACT_ATOMS: atom_id res chain seq x y z
N MET A 1 54.74 1.66 -12.18
CA MET A 1 54.44 3.10 -12.21
C MET A 1 54.96 3.66 -13.53
N GLY A 2 54.09 4.21 -14.37
CA GLY A 2 54.45 4.76 -15.69
C GLY A 2 54.35 6.28 -15.72
N VAL A 3 55.46 6.93 -16.11
CA VAL A 3 55.79 8.28 -16.64
C VAL A 3 54.95 9.53 -16.29
N LEU A 4 53.69 9.46 -15.83
CA LEU A 4 52.85 10.63 -15.46
C LEU A 4 52.18 10.56 -14.08
N GLY A 5 52.35 9.47 -13.31
CA GLY A 5 51.76 9.36 -11.97
C GLY A 5 50.22 9.26 -11.94
N ILE A 6 49.58 9.10 -13.09
CA ILE A 6 48.13 8.89 -13.26
C ILE A 6 47.86 7.38 -13.33
N ASP A 7 46.77 6.92 -12.70
CA ASP A 7 46.33 5.53 -12.78
C ASP A 7 46.11 5.11 -14.25
N PRO A 8 46.59 3.93 -14.70
CA PRO A 8 46.46 3.52 -16.10
C PRO A 8 45.03 3.48 -16.64
N ALA A 9 44.04 3.14 -15.81
CA ALA A 9 42.64 3.14 -16.21
C ALA A 9 42.10 4.58 -16.32
N GLU A 10 42.45 5.46 -15.38
CA GLU A 10 42.13 6.88 -15.46
C GLU A 10 42.78 7.54 -16.69
N HIS A 11 44.05 7.24 -16.95
CA HIS A 11 44.76 7.71 -18.14
C HIS A 11 44.10 7.20 -19.42
N TYR A 12 43.70 5.93 -19.46
CA TYR A 12 43.02 5.38 -20.63
C TYR A 12 41.67 6.05 -20.89
N VAL A 13 40.86 6.25 -19.84
CA VAL A 13 39.54 6.85 -19.98
C VAL A 13 39.63 8.30 -20.44
N ARG A 14 40.60 9.07 -19.92
CA ARG A 14 40.76 10.50 -20.22
C ARG A 14 41.51 10.78 -21.52
N PHE A 15 42.50 9.96 -21.87
CA PHE A 15 43.44 10.26 -22.96
C PHE A 15 43.71 9.05 -23.87
N GLY A 16 43.81 7.85 -23.30
CA GLY A 16 44.18 6.64 -24.06
C GLY A 16 43.16 6.23 -25.12
N ALA A 17 41.87 6.32 -24.84
CA ALA A 17 40.82 5.99 -25.81
C ALA A 17 40.80 6.93 -27.02
N ALA A 18 40.94 8.24 -26.79
CA ALA A 18 40.98 9.25 -27.85
C ALA A 18 42.23 9.13 -28.75
N THR A 19 43.29 8.50 -28.24
CA THR A 19 44.52 8.22 -28.97
C THR A 19 44.61 6.75 -29.44
N LEU A 20 43.49 6.02 -29.40
CA LEU A 20 43.35 4.61 -29.80
C LEU A 20 44.35 3.65 -29.14
N ARG A 21 44.82 3.98 -27.93
CA ARG A 21 45.69 3.08 -27.15
C ARG A 21 44.86 1.94 -26.58
N ASN A 22 45.44 0.77 -26.35
CA ASN A 22 44.70 -0.35 -25.77
C ASN A 22 44.74 -0.29 -24.23
N PRO A 23 43.60 -0.43 -23.52
CA PRO A 23 43.56 -0.42 -22.06
C PRO A 23 44.13 -1.70 -21.45
N SER A 24 44.13 -2.78 -22.23
CA SER A 24 44.72 -4.07 -21.87
C SER A 24 45.04 -4.87 -23.14
N PRO A 25 45.82 -5.96 -23.04
CA PRO A 25 46.04 -6.89 -24.16
C PRO A 25 44.76 -7.56 -24.69
N ASN A 26 43.67 -7.54 -23.90
CA ASN A 26 42.42 -8.23 -24.24
C ASN A 26 41.36 -7.31 -24.85
N PHE A 27 41.67 -6.04 -25.06
CA PHE A 27 40.74 -5.07 -25.63
C PHE A 27 41.48 -4.16 -26.60
N ASP A 28 41.15 -4.28 -27.87
CA ASP A 28 41.69 -3.46 -28.95
C ASP A 28 40.73 -2.29 -29.22
N THR A 29 41.15 -1.11 -28.80
CA THR A 29 40.38 0.14 -28.87
C THR A 29 40.11 0.54 -30.31
N ALA A 30 41.10 0.37 -31.20
CA ALA A 30 40.98 0.74 -32.61
C ALA A 30 40.00 -0.20 -33.32
N HIS A 31 40.16 -1.51 -33.14
CA HIS A 31 39.27 -2.53 -33.68
C HIS A 31 37.84 -2.35 -33.17
N TYR A 32 37.66 -2.10 -31.87
CA TYR A 32 36.32 -1.94 -31.29
C TYR A 32 35.61 -0.70 -31.84
N MET A 33 36.31 0.41 -32.04
CA MET A 33 35.73 1.63 -32.64
C MET A 33 35.44 1.46 -34.13
N GLU A 34 36.28 0.73 -34.86
CA GLU A 34 36.09 0.44 -36.29
C GLU A 34 34.88 -0.49 -36.53
N ARG A 35 34.70 -1.51 -35.68
CA ARG A 35 33.59 -2.48 -35.81
C ARG A 35 32.25 -1.93 -35.33
N ASN A 36 32.27 -0.87 -34.52
CA ASN A 36 31.10 -0.29 -33.87
C ASN A 36 30.99 1.21 -34.19
N PRO A 37 30.71 1.58 -35.45
CA PRO A 37 30.64 2.98 -35.87
C PRO A 37 29.50 3.75 -35.18
N ASP A 38 28.47 3.06 -34.70
CA ASP A 38 27.41 3.60 -33.84
C ASP A 38 27.99 4.13 -32.53
N VAL A 39 28.90 3.40 -31.89
CA VAL A 39 29.58 3.82 -30.66
C VAL A 39 30.53 4.98 -30.97
N ALA A 40 31.27 4.92 -32.08
CA ALA A 40 32.18 5.98 -32.49
C ALA A 40 31.47 7.33 -32.71
N ALA A 41 30.27 7.31 -33.30
CA ALA A 41 29.45 8.51 -33.53
C ALA A 41 28.97 9.17 -32.23
N THR A 42 28.84 8.43 -31.13
CA THR A 42 28.41 8.98 -29.83
C THR A 42 29.52 9.70 -29.07
N GLY A 43 30.79 9.47 -29.43
CA GLY A 43 31.95 9.96 -28.67
C GLY A 43 32.15 9.29 -27.31
N MET A 44 31.40 8.22 -26.99
CA MET A 44 31.54 7.47 -25.74
C MET A 44 32.86 6.69 -25.69
N ASN A 45 33.44 6.54 -24.50
CA ASN A 45 34.66 5.75 -24.34
C ASN A 45 34.40 4.26 -24.69
N PRO A 46 35.15 3.65 -25.62
CA PRO A 46 34.88 2.32 -26.14
C PRO A 46 34.94 1.19 -25.11
N LEU A 47 35.86 1.26 -24.13
CA LEU A 47 35.91 0.24 -23.07
C LEU A 47 34.71 0.38 -22.12
N VAL A 48 34.32 1.61 -21.81
CA VAL A 48 33.15 1.87 -20.96
C VAL A 48 31.89 1.39 -21.64
N HIS A 49 31.72 1.68 -22.94
CA HIS A 49 30.61 1.16 -23.71
C HIS A 49 30.61 -0.37 -23.72
N TYR A 50 31.75 -1.01 -23.95
CA TYR A 50 31.82 -2.46 -23.95
C TYR A 50 31.42 -3.06 -22.59
N LEU A 51 31.92 -2.51 -21.49
CA LEU A 51 31.61 -2.99 -20.14
C LEU A 51 30.14 -2.80 -19.75
N LEU A 52 29.49 -1.72 -20.23
CA LEU A 52 28.10 -1.43 -19.92
C LEU A 52 27.11 -2.15 -20.84
N HIS A 53 27.48 -2.35 -22.10
CA HIS A 53 26.56 -2.82 -23.15
C HIS A 53 27.21 -3.88 -24.03
N GLY A 54 28.40 -3.61 -24.57
CA GLY A 54 29.02 -4.44 -25.60
C GLY A 54 29.33 -5.88 -25.20
N ALA A 55 29.58 -6.17 -23.92
CA ALA A 55 29.80 -7.52 -23.41
C ALA A 55 28.52 -8.37 -23.46
N VAL A 56 27.38 -7.79 -23.07
CA VAL A 56 26.07 -8.44 -23.15
C VAL A 56 25.62 -8.57 -24.61
N GLU A 57 25.95 -7.58 -25.44
CA GLU A 57 25.66 -7.56 -26.88
C GLU A 57 26.64 -8.41 -27.72
N ARG A 58 27.61 -9.09 -27.07
CA ARG A 58 28.63 -9.95 -27.71
C ARG A 58 29.45 -9.24 -28.79
N ARG A 59 29.70 -7.94 -28.63
CA ARG A 59 30.50 -7.14 -29.58
C ARG A 59 31.99 -7.53 -29.49
N SER A 60 32.61 -7.76 -30.64
CA SER A 60 34.01 -8.19 -30.74
C SER A 60 34.98 -7.10 -30.27
N VAL A 61 35.83 -7.43 -29.29
CA VAL A 61 36.82 -6.52 -28.70
C VAL A 61 38.22 -6.63 -29.26
N ARG A 62 38.46 -7.59 -30.16
CA ARG A 62 39.74 -7.77 -30.86
C ARG A 62 39.55 -8.59 -32.14
N PRO A 63 40.45 -8.49 -33.12
CA PRO A 63 40.43 -9.34 -34.32
C PRO A 63 40.53 -10.82 -33.94
N VAL A 64 39.71 -11.67 -34.57
CA VAL A 64 39.79 -13.13 -34.39
C VAL A 64 40.96 -13.63 -35.23
N THR A 65 42.02 -14.10 -34.57
CA THR A 65 43.10 -14.86 -35.22
C THR A 65 42.80 -16.36 -35.14
N ALA A 66 43.31 -17.13 -36.10
CA ALA A 66 43.01 -18.55 -36.28
C ALA A 66 43.37 -19.47 -35.07
N ASP A 67 44.06 -18.94 -34.06
CA ASP A 67 44.55 -19.67 -32.89
C ASP A 67 43.96 -19.19 -31.54
N SER A 68 42.81 -18.49 -31.52
CA SER A 68 42.14 -18.13 -30.26
C SER A 68 40.83 -18.91 -30.08
N PRO A 69 40.67 -19.71 -28.99
CA PRO A 69 39.49 -20.54 -28.80
C PRO A 69 38.24 -19.68 -28.59
N LEU A 70 37.17 -20.06 -29.28
CA LEU A 70 35.82 -19.49 -29.13
C LEU A 70 35.39 -19.61 -27.66
N VAL A 71 35.18 -18.47 -27.01
CA VAL A 71 34.50 -18.42 -25.70
C VAL A 71 33.00 -18.51 -25.99
N THR A 72 32.44 -19.71 -25.89
CA THR A 72 31.00 -19.93 -25.74
C THR A 72 30.68 -19.95 -24.25
N ASP A 73 29.64 -19.22 -23.85
CA ASP A 73 29.06 -19.28 -22.49
C ASP A 73 28.35 -20.63 -22.29
N GLU A 74 29.10 -21.73 -22.22
CA GLU A 74 28.58 -23.06 -21.91
C GLU A 74 28.90 -23.45 -20.46
N TYR A 75 27.83 -23.81 -19.74
CA TYR A 75 27.88 -24.53 -18.48
C TYR A 75 28.09 -26.02 -18.78
N ASP A 76 28.75 -26.79 -17.92
CA ASP A 76 28.77 -28.25 -18.06
C ASP A 76 27.38 -28.84 -17.78
N ASP A 77 27.15 -30.12 -18.14
CA ASP A 77 25.88 -30.84 -17.93
C ASP A 77 25.47 -30.99 -16.44
N ALA A 78 26.27 -30.45 -15.52
CA ALA A 78 25.95 -30.34 -14.10
C ALA A 78 25.77 -28.88 -13.62
N GLY A 79 25.78 -27.91 -14.53
CA GLY A 79 25.50 -26.50 -14.26
C GLY A 79 26.64 -25.72 -13.59
N ARG A 80 27.90 -26.16 -13.69
CA ARG A 80 29.05 -25.43 -13.13
C ARG A 80 29.58 -24.38 -14.11
N TRP A 81 30.03 -23.24 -13.57
CA TRP A 81 30.80 -22.24 -14.30
C TRP A 81 32.20 -22.80 -14.62
N LEU A 82 32.59 -22.77 -15.89
CA LEU A 82 33.94 -23.11 -16.36
C LEU A 82 35.00 -22.02 -16.08
N PHE A 83 34.81 -21.17 -15.06
CA PHE A 83 35.87 -20.31 -14.52
C PHE A 83 36.33 -20.85 -13.18
N ASP A 84 37.43 -21.57 -13.28
CA ASP A 84 38.16 -22.18 -12.19
C ASP A 84 38.96 -21.12 -11.41
N ILE A 85 38.69 -21.01 -10.12
CA ILE A 85 39.49 -20.24 -9.14
C ILE A 85 40.25 -21.19 -8.18
N GLU A 86 40.34 -22.50 -8.50
CA GLU A 86 41.06 -23.49 -7.71
C GLU A 86 42.55 -23.18 -7.42
N PRO A 87 43.31 -22.36 -8.18
CA PRO A 87 44.72 -22.17 -7.82
C PRO A 87 44.95 -21.40 -6.51
N LEU A 88 43.93 -20.80 -5.88
CA LEU A 88 44.07 -20.08 -4.60
C LEU A 88 43.60 -20.85 -3.35
N LEU A 89 43.16 -22.10 -3.50
CA LEU A 89 42.74 -22.96 -2.38
C LEU A 89 43.59 -24.24 -2.23
N GLN A 90 44.84 -24.22 -2.70
CA GLN A 90 45.82 -25.22 -2.27
C GLN A 90 46.13 -25.06 -0.77
N GLY A 91 45.34 -25.74 0.06
CA GLY A 91 45.59 -25.76 1.49
C GLY A 91 44.51 -26.33 2.40
N ALA A 92 43.70 -27.32 2.01
CA ALA A 92 42.96 -28.12 2.99
C ALA A 92 42.62 -29.52 2.44
N LYS A 93 43.04 -30.56 3.16
CA LYS A 93 42.87 -31.98 2.81
C LYS A 93 41.40 -32.41 2.93
N LEU A 94 40.96 -33.22 1.96
CA LEU A 94 39.70 -33.95 1.95
C LEU A 94 39.80 -35.23 2.79
N GLU A 95 39.01 -35.34 3.86
CA GLU A 95 38.47 -36.62 4.36
C GLU A 95 37.08 -36.38 4.99
N GLY A 96 36.04 -37.04 4.44
CA GLY A 96 34.74 -37.39 5.05
C GLY A 96 33.90 -36.31 5.76
N THR A 97 32.63 -36.14 5.33
CA THR A 97 31.53 -35.35 5.95
C THR A 97 31.65 -33.81 5.93
N ALA A 98 30.64 -33.14 5.35
CA ALA A 98 30.40 -31.69 5.30
C ALA A 98 31.57 -30.80 4.81
N VAL A 99 31.38 -30.09 3.68
CA VAL A 99 32.34 -29.05 3.27
C VAL A 99 32.23 -27.86 4.24
N VAL A 100 33.03 -27.90 5.32
CA VAL A 100 33.27 -26.76 6.19
C VAL A 100 34.29 -25.88 5.49
N VAL A 101 33.83 -24.82 4.82
CA VAL A 101 34.74 -23.75 4.39
C VAL A 101 35.28 -23.10 5.66
N ALA A 102 36.59 -23.22 5.90
CA ALA A 102 37.25 -22.60 7.04
C ALA A 102 37.08 -21.08 6.95
N ARG A 103 36.21 -20.52 7.80
CA ARG A 103 36.01 -19.08 7.90
C ARG A 103 37.26 -18.41 8.46
N ARG A 104 37.59 -17.23 7.96
CA ARG A 104 38.73 -16.46 8.45
C ARG A 104 38.40 -15.95 9.85
N LYS A 105 39.23 -16.31 10.84
CA LYS A 105 39.09 -15.78 12.19
C LYS A 105 39.28 -14.26 12.18
N ILE A 106 38.23 -13.52 12.55
CA ILE A 106 38.23 -12.05 12.58
C ILE A 106 39.03 -11.54 13.78
N LEU A 107 38.83 -12.14 14.95
CA LEU A 107 39.62 -11.85 16.15
C LEU A 107 40.97 -12.57 16.08
N ARG A 108 42.01 -11.80 15.74
CA ARG A 108 43.40 -12.29 15.68
C ARG A 108 44.08 -12.31 17.05
N GLU A 109 43.75 -11.35 17.90
CA GLU A 109 44.26 -11.20 19.26
C GLU A 109 43.08 -11.22 20.27
N PRO A 110 43.28 -11.75 21.49
CA PRO A 110 42.24 -11.75 22.51
C PRO A 110 41.97 -10.31 22.99
N PRO A 111 40.70 -9.89 23.11
CA PRO A 111 40.35 -8.56 23.60
C PRO A 111 40.70 -8.42 25.10
N PRO A 112 40.83 -7.19 25.63
CA PRO A 112 41.05 -6.96 27.05
C PRO A 112 39.97 -7.65 27.92
N PRO A 113 40.33 -8.20 29.10
CA PRO A 113 39.37 -8.88 29.96
C PRO A 113 38.14 -8.01 30.30
N GLY A 114 36.95 -8.53 30.03
CA GLY A 114 35.68 -7.85 30.30
C GLY A 114 35.32 -6.72 29.32
N ALA A 115 36.11 -6.50 28.26
CA ALA A 115 35.77 -5.54 27.21
C ALA A 115 34.55 -6.02 26.39
N LEU A 116 33.72 -5.06 25.97
CA LEU A 116 32.63 -5.31 25.01
C LEU A 116 33.19 -5.28 23.59
N VAL A 117 33.13 -6.38 22.85
CA VAL A 117 33.70 -6.48 21.50
C VAL A 117 32.65 -6.12 20.45
N VAL A 118 32.90 -5.06 19.68
CA VAL A 118 31.94 -4.55 18.70
C VAL A 118 32.58 -4.46 17.33
N ALA A 119 31.97 -5.11 16.34
CA ALA A 119 32.40 -5.09 14.96
C ALA A 119 31.53 -4.16 14.11
N TRP A 120 32.10 -3.05 13.65
CA TRP A 120 31.49 -2.17 12.66
C TRP A 120 31.83 -2.66 11.26
N VAL A 121 30.81 -3.03 10.50
CA VAL A 121 30.92 -3.43 9.10
C VAL A 121 30.64 -2.21 8.23
N ILE A 122 31.57 -1.91 7.32
CA ILE A 122 31.52 -0.79 6.40
C ILE A 122 31.53 -1.25 4.93
N ASN A 123 30.89 -0.46 4.07
CA ASN A 123 30.95 -0.66 2.63
C ASN A 123 32.21 0.01 2.02
N GLN A 124 32.48 -0.23 0.75
CA GLN A 124 33.66 0.34 0.07
C GLN A 124 33.42 1.76 -0.53
N HIS A 125 32.17 2.22 -0.54
CA HIS A 125 31.73 3.40 -1.31
C HIS A 125 31.48 4.66 -0.45
N ASP A 126 31.06 4.52 0.82
CA ASP A 126 30.55 5.63 1.68
C ASP A 126 31.58 6.17 2.68
N LYS A 127 32.78 6.55 2.20
CA LYS A 127 33.92 6.94 3.04
C LYS A 127 33.61 8.02 4.09
N MET A 128 32.79 9.02 3.73
CA MET A 128 32.46 10.12 4.65
C MET A 128 31.49 9.70 5.75
N THR A 129 30.46 8.91 5.43
CA THR A 129 29.53 8.33 6.42
C THR A 129 30.30 7.48 7.43
N HIS A 130 31.25 6.67 6.97
CA HIS A 130 32.08 5.88 7.86
C HIS A 130 32.92 6.72 8.84
N GLN A 131 33.22 7.99 8.52
CA GLN A 131 33.99 8.84 9.44
C GLN A 131 33.21 9.14 10.72
N TYR A 132 32.01 9.70 10.60
CA TYR A 132 31.21 10.16 11.75
C TYR A 132 30.27 9.09 12.32
N ARG A 133 29.92 8.04 11.56
CA ARG A 133 29.10 6.90 12.06
C ARG A 133 29.93 5.78 12.67
N VAL A 134 31.17 5.61 12.22
CA VAL A 134 31.99 4.44 12.57
C VAL A 134 33.30 4.85 13.23
N ARG A 135 34.20 5.52 12.49
CA ARG A 135 35.59 5.74 12.93
C ARG A 135 35.68 6.58 14.19
N ASN A 136 34.97 7.71 14.25
CA ASN A 136 34.98 8.59 15.41
C ASN A 136 34.48 7.84 16.67
N TYR A 137 33.38 7.09 16.56
CA TYR A 137 32.86 6.31 17.67
C TYR A 137 33.79 5.16 18.07
N ALA A 138 34.31 4.40 17.12
CA ALA A 138 35.23 3.29 17.38
C ALA A 138 36.47 3.77 18.15
N GLU A 139 37.09 4.86 17.69
CA GLU A 139 38.24 5.48 18.36
C GLU A 139 37.91 5.88 19.80
N ALA A 140 36.83 6.65 20.00
CA ALA A 140 36.46 7.15 21.33
C ALA A 140 35.98 6.05 22.30
N LEU A 141 35.30 5.01 21.78
CA LEU A 141 34.78 3.89 22.58
C LEU A 141 35.91 3.02 23.17
N SER A 142 37.09 3.02 22.55
CA SER A 142 38.26 2.28 23.06
C SER A 142 38.63 2.71 24.49
N ALA A 143 38.41 3.99 24.83
CA ALA A 143 38.63 4.52 26.18
C ALA A 143 37.55 4.10 27.20
N LEU A 144 36.42 3.53 26.76
CA LEU A 144 35.28 3.12 27.59
C LEU A 144 35.16 1.59 27.73
N ASN A 145 36.29 0.88 27.64
CA ASN A 145 36.38 -0.59 27.71
C ASN A 145 35.47 -1.30 26.69
N VAL A 146 35.45 -0.77 25.46
CA VAL A 146 34.86 -1.38 24.27
C VAL A 146 36.01 -1.66 23.31
N HIS A 147 36.09 -2.87 22.77
CA HIS A 147 37.11 -3.25 21.80
C HIS A 147 36.52 -3.19 20.38
N PRO A 148 36.82 -2.14 19.60
CA PRO A 148 36.25 -1.98 18.27
C PRO A 148 37.00 -2.76 17.20
N LEU A 149 36.24 -3.36 16.29
CA LEU A 149 36.74 -3.92 15.03
C LEU A 149 36.07 -3.18 13.88
N ILE A 150 36.83 -2.77 12.87
CA ILE A 150 36.28 -2.21 11.63
C ILE A 150 36.53 -3.23 10.53
N LEU A 151 35.45 -3.73 9.95
CA LEU A 151 35.42 -4.84 9.00
C LEU A 151 34.82 -4.40 7.68
N SER A 152 35.22 -5.04 6.59
CA SER A 152 34.57 -4.84 5.29
C SER A 152 33.34 -5.75 5.12
N GLU A 153 32.48 -5.45 4.15
CA GLU A 153 31.40 -6.36 3.72
C GLU A 153 31.90 -7.77 3.39
N ARG A 154 33.11 -7.89 2.84
CA ARG A 154 33.73 -9.17 2.55
C ARG A 154 34.07 -9.93 3.83
N ASP A 155 34.62 -9.25 4.83
CA ASP A 155 34.90 -9.85 6.14
C ASP A 155 33.60 -10.32 6.82
N LEU A 156 32.45 -9.67 6.57
CA LEU A 156 31.15 -10.17 7.03
C LEU A 156 30.69 -11.44 6.30
N ALA A 157 31.00 -11.58 5.01
CA ALA A 157 30.63 -12.77 4.26
C ALA A 157 31.53 -13.98 4.58
N GLU A 158 32.82 -13.75 4.84
CA GLU A 158 33.85 -14.81 4.94
C GLU A 158 34.39 -15.03 6.37
N GLY A 159 33.97 -14.20 7.33
CA GLY A 159 34.53 -14.13 8.68
C GLY A 159 33.85 -15.03 9.70
N ASP A 160 34.66 -15.56 10.63
CA ASP A 160 34.19 -16.15 11.88
C ASP A 160 34.07 -15.06 12.95
N PHE A 161 32.85 -14.87 13.46
CA PHE A 161 32.48 -13.86 14.43
C PHE A 161 32.51 -14.37 15.88
N GLY A 162 33.04 -15.56 16.13
CA GLY A 162 33.24 -16.09 17.48
C GLY A 162 34.03 -15.12 18.36
N GLY A 163 33.47 -14.79 19.53
CA GLY A 163 34.06 -13.84 20.49
C GLY A 163 33.68 -12.36 20.26
N ILE A 164 32.85 -12.05 19.25
CA ILE A 164 32.28 -10.72 19.03
C ILE A 164 30.91 -10.64 19.73
N ASP A 165 30.64 -9.55 20.45
CA ASP A 165 29.37 -9.36 21.16
C ASP A 165 28.30 -8.70 20.27
N ILE A 166 28.70 -7.68 19.50
CA ILE A 166 27.79 -6.85 18.68
C ILE A 166 28.37 -6.65 17.28
N VAL A 167 27.53 -6.76 16.26
CA VAL A 167 27.84 -6.38 14.87
C VAL A 167 27.00 -5.16 14.49
N VAL A 168 27.64 -4.06 14.10
CA VAL A 168 27.00 -2.84 13.62
C VAL A 168 27.15 -2.77 12.10
N LEU A 169 26.04 -2.79 11.38
CA LEU A 169 25.97 -2.80 9.93
C LEU A 169 25.70 -1.37 9.42
N CYS A 170 26.74 -0.63 9.03
CA CYS A 170 26.62 0.74 8.53
C CYS A 170 26.25 0.76 7.04
N ARG A 171 24.98 1.07 6.73
CA ARG A 171 24.43 1.10 5.35
C ARG A 171 24.76 -0.14 4.51
N ILE A 172 24.67 -1.32 5.12
CA ILE A 172 25.02 -2.58 4.47
C ILE A 172 23.80 -3.17 3.77
N ALA A 173 23.85 -3.27 2.44
CA ALA A 173 22.76 -3.83 1.65
C ALA A 173 22.74 -5.36 1.72
N ALA A 174 21.56 -5.95 1.84
CA ALA A 174 21.40 -7.40 1.96
C ALA A 174 22.03 -8.15 0.78
N ASN A 175 22.76 -9.22 1.09
CA ASN A 175 23.08 -10.28 0.13
C ASN A 175 23.01 -11.64 0.82
N PRO A 176 22.82 -12.75 0.08
CA PRO A 176 22.56 -14.05 0.68
C PRO A 176 23.66 -14.54 1.63
N ALA A 177 24.93 -14.29 1.32
CA ALA A 177 26.05 -14.74 2.14
C ALA A 177 26.10 -14.00 3.48
N MET A 178 26.01 -12.67 3.45
CA MET A 178 26.03 -11.83 4.65
C MET A 178 24.80 -12.05 5.52
N LEU A 179 23.62 -12.25 4.92
CA LEU A 179 22.41 -12.53 5.68
C LEU A 179 22.49 -13.86 6.44
N ARG A 180 23.13 -14.88 5.87
CA ARG A 180 23.41 -16.14 6.59
C ARG A 180 24.33 -15.90 7.77
N THR A 181 25.44 -15.19 7.58
CA THR A 181 26.37 -14.88 8.68
C THR A 181 25.68 -14.07 9.79
N VAL A 182 24.85 -13.10 9.44
CA VAL A 182 24.04 -12.31 10.39
C VAL A 182 23.08 -13.20 11.17
N ASP A 183 22.34 -14.08 10.50
CA ASP A 183 21.39 -14.99 11.15
C ASP A 183 22.10 -15.99 12.09
N GLU A 184 23.24 -16.55 11.66
CA GLU A 184 24.07 -17.46 12.46
C GLU A 184 24.65 -16.77 13.69
N PHE A 185 25.20 -15.56 13.52
CA PHE A 185 25.74 -14.76 14.62
C PHE A 185 24.68 -14.45 15.68
N ARG A 186 23.47 -14.07 15.24
CA ARG A 186 22.33 -13.82 16.14
C ARG A 186 21.83 -15.09 16.83
N SER A 187 21.82 -16.21 16.13
CA SER A 187 21.46 -17.51 16.70
C SER A 187 22.44 -17.95 17.78
N GLY A 188 23.72 -17.57 17.66
CA GLY A 188 24.74 -17.73 18.70
C GLY A 188 24.62 -16.76 19.88
N GLY A 189 23.60 -15.91 19.93
CA GLY A 189 23.36 -14.94 20.99
C GLY A 189 23.94 -13.53 20.74
N GLY A 190 24.69 -13.35 19.64
CA GLY A 190 25.23 -12.05 19.23
C GLY A 190 24.13 -11.04 18.87
N LYS A 191 24.44 -9.75 18.95
CA LYS A 191 23.48 -8.66 18.65
C LYS A 191 23.83 -7.91 17.39
N VAL A 192 22.83 -7.59 16.58
CA VAL A 192 23.04 -6.86 15.33
C VAL A 192 22.34 -5.51 15.37
N ILE A 193 23.09 -4.45 15.09
CA ILE A 193 22.57 -3.08 14.96
C ILE A 193 22.65 -2.69 13.49
N PHE A 194 21.57 -2.18 12.92
CA PHE A 194 21.62 -1.54 11.61
C PHE A 194 21.82 -0.03 11.78
N ASP A 195 22.87 0.53 11.18
CA ASP A 195 23.19 1.95 11.32
C ASP A 195 22.91 2.70 10.01
N ILE A 196 22.12 3.77 10.08
CA ILE A 196 21.70 4.55 8.92
C ILE A 196 21.50 6.04 9.22
N ASP A 197 21.93 6.91 8.33
CA ASP A 197 21.95 8.36 8.52
C ASP A 197 21.11 9.16 7.50
N ASP A 198 20.52 8.49 6.50
CA ASP A 198 19.55 9.06 5.56
C ASP A 198 18.32 8.14 5.37
N MET A 199 17.18 8.70 4.94
CA MET A 199 15.98 7.93 4.58
C MET A 199 16.15 7.24 3.21
N VAL A 200 17.10 6.29 3.13
CA VAL A 200 17.46 5.52 1.91
C VAL A 200 17.11 4.03 2.01
N PHE A 201 16.11 3.69 2.83
CA PHE A 201 15.67 2.31 3.09
C PHE A 201 14.21 2.06 2.69
N ASP A 202 13.48 3.06 2.20
CA ASP A 202 12.08 2.95 1.81
C ASP A 202 11.90 3.16 0.30
N PRO A 203 11.90 2.09 -0.52
CA PRO A 203 11.83 2.21 -1.99
C PRO A 203 10.55 2.90 -2.48
N ASP A 204 9.47 2.90 -1.68
CA ASP A 204 8.20 3.54 -2.04
C ASP A 204 8.27 5.07 -1.91
N ARG A 205 9.36 5.57 -1.32
CA ARG A 205 9.63 6.98 -1.06
C ARG A 205 10.78 7.55 -1.88
N ILE A 206 11.20 6.81 -2.90
CA ILE A 206 12.32 7.17 -3.78
C ILE A 206 12.16 8.56 -4.42
N ASP A 207 10.93 8.99 -4.72
CA ASP A 207 10.65 10.29 -5.36
C ASP A 207 10.87 11.50 -4.44
N PHE A 208 10.98 11.28 -3.12
CA PHE A 208 11.40 12.33 -2.18
C PHE A 208 12.91 12.63 -2.28
N ILE A 209 13.67 11.71 -2.85
CA ILE A 209 15.11 11.90 -3.11
C ILE A 209 15.26 12.59 -4.47
N ARG A 210 15.27 13.93 -4.49
CA ARG A 210 15.19 14.75 -5.72
C ARG A 210 16.16 14.34 -6.83
N HIS A 211 17.41 14.04 -6.48
CA HIS A 211 18.42 13.61 -7.46
C HIS A 211 18.15 12.23 -8.07
N VAL A 212 17.34 11.40 -7.43
CA VAL A 212 16.86 10.10 -7.96
C VAL A 212 15.55 10.29 -8.71
N ALA A 213 14.66 11.13 -8.21
CA ALA A 213 13.41 11.48 -8.88
C ALA A 213 13.63 12.04 -10.30
N ALA A 214 14.74 12.75 -10.51
CA ALA A 214 15.15 13.30 -11.80
C ALA A 214 15.79 12.29 -12.77
N LYS A 215 15.98 11.02 -12.37
CA LYS A 215 16.58 9.96 -13.22
C LYS A 215 15.54 9.23 -14.07
N SER A 216 16.01 8.46 -15.04
CA SER A 216 15.17 7.56 -15.85
C SER A 216 14.54 6.45 -14.99
N GLU A 217 13.40 5.87 -15.41
CA GLU A 217 12.79 4.76 -14.64
C GLU A 217 13.69 3.52 -14.47
N PRO A 218 14.49 3.10 -15.46
CA PRO A 218 15.49 2.05 -15.25
C PRO A 218 16.51 2.38 -14.15
N ASP A 219 17.00 3.62 -14.10
CA ASP A 219 17.90 4.04 -13.03
C ASP A 219 17.18 4.05 -11.67
N LYS A 220 15.94 4.57 -11.61
CA LYS A 220 15.15 4.54 -10.38
C LYS A 220 14.94 3.11 -9.89
N ASP A 221 14.73 2.15 -10.78
CA ASP A 221 14.59 0.74 -10.42
C ASP A 221 15.85 0.17 -9.75
N ILE A 222 17.05 0.54 -10.22
CA ILE A 222 18.32 0.18 -9.55
C ILE A 222 18.35 0.74 -8.12
N PHE A 223 17.96 2.00 -7.94
CA PHE A 223 17.88 2.62 -6.61
C PHE A 223 16.81 1.95 -5.72
N ARG A 224 15.63 1.61 -6.25
CA ARG A 224 14.58 0.87 -5.52
C ARG A 224 15.11 -0.47 -5.03
N LYS A 225 15.85 -1.20 -5.87
CA LYS A 225 16.49 -2.48 -5.51
C LYS A 225 17.51 -2.31 -4.38
N ILE A 226 18.35 -1.26 -4.44
CA ILE A 226 19.33 -0.97 -3.37
C ILE A 226 18.60 -0.62 -2.06
N MET A 227 17.61 0.27 -2.11
CA MET A 227 16.82 0.66 -0.94
C MET A 227 16.08 -0.53 -0.31
N SER A 228 15.54 -1.43 -1.14
CA SER A 228 14.91 -2.67 -0.64
C SER A 228 15.93 -3.57 0.05
N ARG A 229 17.14 -3.73 -0.51
CA ARG A 229 18.18 -4.54 0.12
C ARG A 229 18.67 -3.94 1.45
N LEU A 230 18.73 -2.61 1.56
CA LEU A 230 19.02 -1.93 2.83
C LEU A 230 17.90 -2.18 3.86
N ARG A 231 16.63 -2.11 3.44
CA ARG A 231 15.47 -2.46 4.28
C ARG A 231 15.54 -3.89 4.80
N ASP A 232 15.93 -4.83 3.95
CA ASP A 232 15.99 -6.25 4.30
C ASP A 232 17.07 -6.53 5.35
N THR A 233 18.24 -5.88 5.25
CA THR A 233 19.26 -5.92 6.31
C THR A 233 18.73 -5.30 7.60
N MET A 234 18.10 -4.12 7.50
CA MET A 234 17.54 -3.40 8.64
C MET A 234 16.54 -4.26 9.43
N TRP A 235 15.63 -4.94 8.74
CA TRP A 235 14.63 -5.81 9.38
C TRP A 235 15.22 -7.05 10.06
N ARG A 236 16.44 -7.45 9.69
CA ARG A 236 17.16 -8.59 10.29
C ARG A 236 18.03 -8.20 11.49
N SER A 237 18.05 -6.93 11.86
CA SER A 237 18.77 -6.42 13.03
C SER A 237 17.91 -6.36 14.30
N ASP A 238 18.56 -6.35 15.45
CA ASP A 238 17.95 -6.23 16.79
C ASP A 238 17.56 -4.77 17.09
N LEU A 239 18.34 -3.81 16.63
CA LEU A 239 18.14 -2.38 16.80
C LEU A 239 18.53 -1.62 15.53
N VAL A 240 17.92 -0.45 15.30
CA VAL A 240 18.40 0.53 14.33
C VAL A 240 18.96 1.77 15.03
N THR A 241 20.12 2.26 14.61
CA THR A 241 20.66 3.56 15.04
C THR A 241 20.53 4.59 13.92
N THR A 242 19.94 5.74 14.22
CA THR A 242 19.68 6.81 13.25
C THR A 242 20.41 8.11 13.58
N SER A 243 20.73 8.92 12.57
CA SER A 243 21.41 10.22 12.76
C SER A 243 20.54 11.29 13.42
N THR A 244 19.22 11.26 13.20
CA THR A 244 18.27 12.27 13.69
C THR A 244 17.02 11.64 14.29
N PHE A 245 16.29 12.42 15.08
CA PHE A 245 14.99 12.00 15.63
C PHE A 245 13.92 11.85 14.54
N ALA A 246 13.94 12.71 13.52
CA ALA A 246 13.01 12.58 12.39
C ALA A 246 13.23 11.27 11.62
N LEU A 247 14.50 10.88 11.39
CA LEU A 247 14.83 9.60 10.78
C LEU A 247 14.44 8.41 11.67
N LYS A 248 14.63 8.53 13.00
CA LYS A 248 14.15 7.54 13.99
C LYS A 248 12.66 7.29 13.83
N LEU A 249 11.85 8.35 13.73
CA LEU A 249 10.40 8.21 13.54
C LEU A 249 10.06 7.48 12.24
N GLU A 250 10.76 7.73 11.13
CA GLU A 250 10.52 7.02 9.88
C GLU A 250 10.90 5.54 9.95
N VAL A 251 11.95 5.19 10.69
CA VAL A 251 12.29 3.78 10.98
C VAL A 251 11.25 3.12 11.90
N GLU A 252 10.79 3.81 12.95
CA GLU A 252 9.78 3.31 13.88
C GLU A 252 8.41 3.12 13.21
N ARG A 253 8.08 3.94 12.21
CA ARG A 253 6.89 3.74 11.36
C ARG A 253 6.92 2.42 10.58
N MET A 254 8.09 1.84 10.36
CA MET A 254 8.26 0.51 9.75
C MET A 254 8.26 -0.64 10.77
N GLY A 255 7.94 -0.35 12.03
CA GLY A 255 7.89 -1.36 13.09
C GLY A 255 9.25 -1.80 13.63
N MET A 256 10.30 -1.01 13.39
CA MET A 256 11.64 -1.23 13.92
C MET A 256 11.89 -0.33 15.12
N ARG A 257 12.41 -0.86 16.23
CA ARG A 257 12.93 -0.01 17.30
C ARG A 257 14.16 0.71 16.78
N ALA A 258 14.19 2.03 16.97
CA ALA A 258 15.33 2.85 16.62
C ALA A 258 15.76 3.72 17.80
N LEU A 259 17.06 4.03 17.88
CA LEU A 259 17.61 5.02 18.81
C LEU A 259 18.41 6.05 18.02
N VAL A 260 18.40 7.30 18.47
CA VAL A 260 19.22 8.34 17.84
C VAL A 260 20.65 8.16 18.32
N LEU A 261 21.56 8.01 17.38
CA LEU A 261 22.99 8.13 17.59
C LEU A 261 23.44 9.24 16.64
N PRO A 262 23.68 10.47 17.09
CA PRO A 262 23.91 11.59 16.17
C PRO A 262 25.23 11.45 15.39
N ASN A 263 25.34 12.17 14.28
CA ASN A 263 26.65 12.37 13.64
C ASN A 263 27.53 13.24 14.56
N ASN A 264 28.85 13.13 14.48
CA ASN A 264 29.74 13.82 15.40
C ASN A 264 31.02 14.37 14.77
N ILE A 265 31.71 15.22 15.54
CA ILE A 265 33.01 15.79 15.25
C ILE A 265 34.09 15.02 16.03
N SER A 266 35.18 14.64 15.36
CA SER A 266 36.31 13.95 16.00
C SER A 266 37.11 14.86 16.93
N LEU A 267 37.81 14.26 17.91
CA LEU A 267 38.72 14.99 18.80
C LEU A 267 39.81 15.77 18.02
N ARG A 268 40.26 15.20 16.91
CA ARG A 268 41.25 15.84 16.03
C ARG A 268 40.71 17.12 15.41
N HIS A 269 39.50 17.10 14.86
CA HIS A 269 38.91 18.30 14.26
C HIS A 269 38.59 19.37 15.31
N GLU A 270 38.27 18.97 16.55
CA GLU A 270 38.13 19.91 17.65
C GLU A 270 39.45 20.65 17.95
N ALA A 271 40.56 19.91 18.06
CA ALA A 271 41.89 20.50 18.25
C ALA A 271 42.31 21.40 17.08
N GLU A 272 42.12 20.94 15.84
CA GLU A 272 42.43 21.73 14.65
C GLU A 272 41.58 23.01 14.56
N ALA A 273 40.33 22.98 15.01
CA ALA A 273 39.48 24.17 15.05
C ALA A 273 39.96 25.18 16.11
N GLN A 274 40.47 24.73 17.25
CA GLN A 274 41.07 25.61 18.26
C GLN A 274 42.30 26.33 17.70
N ASP A 275 43.17 25.62 16.96
CA ASP A 275 44.37 26.19 16.32
C ASP A 275 44.03 27.19 15.21
N LEU A 276 42.99 26.90 14.41
CA LEU A 276 42.55 27.79 13.32
C LEU A 276 41.84 29.04 13.83
N MET A 277 41.07 28.94 14.91
CA MET A 277 40.40 30.09 15.52
C MET A 277 41.37 31.08 16.18
N ALA A 278 42.61 30.65 16.50
CA ALA A 278 43.66 31.54 16.97
C ALA A 278 44.15 32.53 15.88
N ARG A 279 43.74 32.34 14.63
CA ARG A 279 44.07 33.21 13.50
C ARG A 279 42.89 34.15 13.22
N SER A 280 43.01 35.43 13.58
CA SER A 280 42.00 36.44 13.27
C SER A 280 42.01 36.77 11.77
N ARG A 281 40.82 36.98 11.16
CA ARG A 281 40.73 37.66 9.86
C ARG A 281 41.13 39.12 10.02
N ASP A 282 41.76 39.68 8.99
CA ASP A 282 42.18 41.09 8.98
C ASP A 282 41.00 42.03 9.22
N GLU A 283 41.20 43.06 10.05
CA GLU A 283 40.23 44.14 10.22
C GLU A 283 39.98 44.83 8.87
N GLY A 284 38.71 44.86 8.44
CA GLY A 284 38.30 45.45 7.15
C GLY A 284 38.01 44.45 6.02
N ALA A 285 38.13 43.14 6.25
CA ALA A 285 37.74 42.12 5.27
C ALA A 285 36.22 42.10 4.98
N ARG A 286 35.84 41.73 3.75
CA ARG A 286 34.43 41.55 3.35
C ARG A 286 33.74 40.50 4.19
N ILE A 287 32.45 40.70 4.47
CA ILE A 287 31.62 39.71 5.18
C ILE A 287 31.36 38.55 4.23
N ARG A 288 31.87 37.37 4.59
CA ARG A 288 31.79 36.15 3.78
C ARG A 288 30.63 35.28 4.24
N ILE A 289 29.68 35.03 3.35
CA ILE A 289 28.59 34.07 3.54
C ILE A 289 29.04 32.74 2.91
N GLY A 290 28.91 31.63 3.62
CA GLY A 290 29.36 30.31 3.17
C GLY A 290 28.21 29.33 2.93
N TYR A 291 28.26 28.59 1.83
CA TYR A 291 27.42 27.42 1.59
C TYR A 291 28.25 26.23 1.11
N PHE A 292 28.15 25.12 1.83
CA PHE A 292 28.95 23.92 1.63
C PHE A 292 28.05 22.83 1.06
N SER A 293 27.85 22.83 -0.26
CA SER A 293 26.79 22.04 -0.90
C SER A 293 27.03 20.54 -0.77
N GLY A 294 28.28 20.07 -0.80
CA GLY A 294 28.59 18.64 -0.78
C GLY A 294 28.26 17.96 -2.12
N THR A 295 27.31 17.03 -2.13
CA THR A 295 26.92 16.23 -3.31
C THR A 295 25.91 16.93 -4.23
N LYS A 296 25.73 16.44 -5.46
CA LYS A 296 24.77 16.96 -6.47
C LYS A 296 23.30 17.05 -6.01
N SER A 297 22.95 16.42 -4.89
CA SER A 297 21.59 16.40 -4.33
C SER A 297 21.09 17.72 -3.76
N HIS A 298 21.96 18.73 -3.61
CA HIS A 298 21.68 19.97 -2.87
C HIS A 298 21.34 21.18 -3.75
N GLU A 299 21.16 20.96 -5.04
CA GLU A 299 20.76 21.98 -6.02
C GLU A 299 19.42 22.63 -5.66
N HIS A 300 18.41 21.78 -5.41
CA HIS A 300 17.07 22.23 -5.02
C HIS A 300 17.03 22.83 -3.61
N ASP A 301 17.87 22.34 -2.70
CA ASP A 301 17.94 22.88 -1.33
C ASP A 301 18.41 24.34 -1.35
N PHE A 302 19.44 24.66 -2.13
CA PHE A 302 19.97 26.02 -2.18
C PHE A 302 18.95 27.05 -2.69
N ALA A 303 17.99 26.62 -3.52
CA ALA A 303 16.94 27.47 -4.08
C ALA A 303 16.20 28.27 -2.99
N GLU A 304 15.99 27.68 -1.80
CA GLU A 304 15.27 28.26 -0.65
C GLU A 304 15.83 29.62 -0.20
N CYS A 305 17.15 29.79 -0.23
CA CYS A 305 17.81 31.05 0.15
C CYS A 305 18.38 31.83 -1.04
N SER A 306 18.32 31.24 -2.23
CA SER A 306 19.07 31.67 -3.40
C SER A 306 18.71 33.10 -3.83
N GLU A 307 17.42 33.44 -3.95
CA GLU A 307 16.98 34.78 -4.37
C GLU A 307 17.24 35.85 -3.32
N ALA A 308 17.19 35.46 -2.03
CA ALA A 308 17.52 36.35 -0.93
C ALA A 308 19.00 36.75 -0.97
N LEU A 309 19.90 35.82 -1.29
CA LEU A 309 21.33 36.10 -1.43
C LEU A 309 21.62 37.06 -2.58
N VAL A 310 20.95 36.90 -3.73
CA VAL A 310 21.10 37.84 -4.87
C VAL A 310 20.72 39.26 -4.44
N SER A 311 19.57 39.43 -3.76
CA SER A 311 19.13 40.72 -3.24
C SER A 311 20.17 41.33 -2.29
N ILE A 312 20.68 40.54 -1.35
CA ILE A 312 21.67 41.00 -0.37
C ILE A 312 22.99 41.40 -1.03
N MET A 313 23.49 40.62 -1.99
CA MET A 313 24.76 40.93 -2.68
C MET A 313 24.64 42.14 -3.62
N GLN A 314 23.44 42.43 -4.15
CA GLN A 314 23.16 43.67 -4.88
C GLN A 314 23.14 44.88 -3.95
N GLU A 315 22.50 44.75 -2.78
CA GLU A 315 22.35 45.83 -1.80
C GLU A 315 23.62 46.13 -1.01
N GLN A 316 24.49 45.13 -0.78
CA GLN A 316 25.63 45.22 0.14
C GLN A 316 26.96 44.93 -0.57
N PRO A 317 27.70 45.95 -1.04
CA PRO A 317 28.99 45.79 -1.73
C PRO A 317 30.08 45.09 -0.88
N ASN A 318 29.97 45.17 0.45
CA ASN A 318 30.90 44.57 1.41
C ASN A 318 30.61 43.06 1.69
N VAL A 319 29.71 42.44 0.95
CA VAL A 319 29.36 41.01 1.12
C VAL A 319 29.90 40.20 -0.04
N GLU A 320 30.47 39.05 0.29
CA GLU A 320 30.90 38.03 -0.67
C GLU A 320 30.30 36.65 -0.31
N LEU A 321 30.16 35.80 -1.33
CA LEU A 321 29.59 34.46 -1.21
C LEU A 321 30.66 33.41 -1.56
N LEU A 322 30.94 32.51 -0.62
CA LEU A 322 31.77 31.33 -0.80
C LEU A 322 30.88 30.08 -0.94
N VAL A 323 30.95 29.42 -2.09
CA VAL A 323 30.32 28.12 -2.33
C VAL A 323 31.39 27.05 -2.44
N VAL A 324 31.28 25.97 -1.67
CA VAL A 324 32.19 24.82 -1.74
C VAL A 324 31.41 23.59 -2.19
N GLY A 325 31.82 23.00 -3.31
CA GLY A 325 31.18 21.81 -3.89
C GLY A 325 30.39 22.08 -5.16
N TRP A 326 29.68 21.06 -5.63
CA TRP A 326 28.90 21.12 -6.87
C TRP A 326 27.59 21.89 -6.63
N LEU A 327 27.37 22.95 -7.41
CA LEU A 327 26.15 23.76 -7.39
C LEU A 327 26.02 24.55 -8.71
N GLU A 328 25.06 24.19 -9.56
CA GLU A 328 24.84 24.82 -10.87
C GLU A 328 24.12 26.16 -10.72
N ALA A 329 23.16 26.27 -9.79
CA ALA A 329 22.47 27.52 -9.42
C ALA A 329 23.42 28.62 -8.89
N ALA A 330 24.69 28.28 -8.64
CA ALA A 330 25.72 29.24 -8.28
C ALA A 330 26.15 30.11 -9.49
N GLU A 331 25.87 29.69 -10.72
CA GLU A 331 26.29 30.37 -11.95
C GLU A 331 25.80 31.82 -12.03
N ARG A 332 24.55 32.07 -11.59
CA ARG A 332 23.96 33.41 -11.57
C ARG A 332 24.69 34.40 -10.66
N PHE A 333 25.50 33.92 -9.71
CA PHE A 333 26.31 34.76 -8.84
C PHE A 333 27.64 35.20 -9.47
N ARG A 334 28.03 34.63 -10.63
CA ARG A 334 29.21 35.10 -11.38
C ARG A 334 29.13 36.56 -11.80
N THR A 335 27.91 37.10 -11.91
CA THR A 335 27.65 38.53 -12.16
C THR A 335 28.25 39.45 -11.09
N PHE A 336 28.54 38.93 -9.89
CA PHE A 336 29.16 39.69 -8.79
C PHE A 336 30.70 39.66 -8.80
N GLY A 337 31.33 39.08 -9.83
CA GLY A 337 32.77 39.12 -10.04
C GLY A 337 33.58 38.49 -8.91
N ASP A 338 34.55 39.22 -8.39
CA ASP A 338 35.45 38.82 -7.30
C ASP A 338 34.74 38.61 -5.94
N ARG A 339 33.46 39.02 -5.82
CA ARG A 339 32.62 38.78 -4.62
C ARG A 339 31.94 37.42 -4.62
N PHE A 340 32.05 36.63 -5.69
CA PHE A 340 31.56 35.26 -5.72
C PHE A 340 32.73 34.29 -5.90
N ILE A 341 32.91 33.42 -4.92
CA ILE A 341 34.00 32.46 -4.86
C ILE A 341 33.39 31.07 -4.88
N GLN A 342 33.67 30.29 -5.93
CA GLN A 342 33.28 28.89 -6.01
C GLN A 342 34.52 28.00 -5.95
N MET A 343 34.58 27.16 -4.93
CA MET A 343 35.60 26.13 -4.78
C MET A 343 35.04 24.77 -5.21
N PRO A 344 35.88 23.87 -5.74
CA PRO A 344 35.45 22.52 -6.07
C PRO A 344 35.05 21.73 -4.82
N LEU A 345 34.60 20.48 -5.00
CA LEU A 345 34.43 19.57 -3.87
C LEU A 345 35.79 19.34 -3.19
N LEU A 346 35.89 19.72 -1.92
CA LEU A 346 37.11 19.62 -1.12
C LEU A 346 37.11 18.36 -0.26
N SER A 347 38.31 17.92 0.15
CA SER A 347 38.41 16.96 1.26
C SER A 347 37.80 17.59 2.52
N HIS A 348 37.32 16.76 3.46
CA HIS A 348 36.71 17.28 4.69
C HIS A 348 37.63 18.23 5.45
N HIS A 349 38.95 17.94 5.51
CA HIS A 349 39.95 18.81 6.13
C HIS A 349 40.02 20.19 5.47
N GLU A 350 40.08 20.23 4.14
CA GLU A 350 40.14 21.47 3.37
C GLU A 350 38.80 22.23 3.42
N MET A 351 37.68 21.50 3.47
CA MET A 351 36.36 22.08 3.67
C MET A 351 36.26 22.79 5.02
N MET A 352 36.75 22.16 6.10
CA MET A 352 36.76 22.76 7.44
C MET A 352 37.65 24.00 7.51
N LYS A 353 38.80 24.01 6.81
CA LYS A 353 39.61 25.22 6.63
C LYS A 353 38.90 26.31 5.84
N ALA A 354 38.16 25.96 4.79
CA ALA A 354 37.38 26.94 4.04
C ALA A 354 36.23 27.51 4.90
N LEU A 355 35.55 26.65 5.67
CA LEU A 355 34.50 27.01 6.62
C LEU A 355 35.01 27.96 7.70
N SER A 356 36.23 27.78 8.21
CA SER A 356 36.80 28.69 9.20
C SER A 356 37.03 30.11 8.68
N THR A 357 36.94 30.34 7.36
CA THR A 357 37.03 31.69 6.77
C THR A 357 35.69 32.41 6.67
N VAL A 358 34.57 31.75 6.98
CA VAL A 358 33.20 32.26 6.78
C VAL A 358 32.71 33.04 8.00
N ASP A 359 31.92 34.09 7.79
CA ASP A 359 31.28 34.88 8.85
C ASP A 359 29.83 34.43 9.13
N ILE A 360 29.13 33.93 8.12
CA ILE A 360 27.74 33.47 8.20
C ILE A 360 27.60 32.17 7.40
N ASN A 361 27.17 31.08 8.04
CA ASN A 361 26.93 29.81 7.38
C ASN A 361 25.47 29.65 6.94
N LEU A 362 25.25 28.98 5.82
CA LEU A 362 23.92 28.67 5.28
C LEU A 362 23.63 27.18 5.32
N ALA A 363 22.46 26.82 5.82
CA ALA A 363 21.93 25.45 5.80
C ALA A 363 20.48 25.42 5.27
N PRO A 364 20.25 25.76 3.99
CA PRO A 364 18.94 25.63 3.39
C PRO A 364 18.61 24.15 3.11
N LEU A 365 17.34 23.80 3.27
CA LEU A 365 16.73 22.51 2.92
C LEU A 365 15.27 22.72 2.52
N GLU A 366 14.77 21.93 1.57
CA GLU A 366 13.35 21.93 1.17
C GLU A 366 12.43 21.65 2.36
N LEU A 367 11.40 22.47 2.59
CA LEU A 367 10.53 22.36 3.78
C LEU A 367 9.37 21.38 3.65
N ARG A 368 9.02 20.95 2.44
CA ARG A 368 7.85 20.09 2.19
C ARG A 368 8.25 18.69 1.71
N ASN A 369 9.41 18.22 2.16
CA ASN A 369 9.99 16.96 1.73
C ASN A 369 10.39 16.10 2.94
N PRO A 370 9.72 14.97 3.20
CA PRO A 370 10.06 14.07 4.31
C PRO A 370 11.54 13.64 4.35
N PHE A 371 12.18 13.52 3.18
CA PHE A 371 13.60 13.18 3.10
C PHE A 371 14.51 14.26 3.71
N THR A 372 14.25 15.54 3.41
CA THR A 372 15.04 16.66 3.95
C THR A 372 14.76 16.88 5.45
N HIS A 373 13.55 16.57 5.92
CA HIS A 373 13.26 16.54 7.37
C HIS A 373 14.09 15.51 8.13
N CYS A 374 14.59 14.46 7.47
CA CYS A 374 15.43 13.42 8.08
C CYS A 374 16.93 13.73 8.02
N LYS A 375 17.36 14.75 7.25
CA LYS A 375 18.78 15.09 7.07
C LYS A 375 19.42 15.53 8.39
N SER A 376 20.69 15.17 8.56
CA SER A 376 21.48 15.49 9.76
C SER A 376 21.92 16.95 9.83
N GLU A 377 22.26 17.38 11.04
CA GLU A 377 22.63 18.73 11.44
C GLU A 377 24.11 19.08 11.18
N LEU A 378 24.84 18.25 10.40
CA LEU A 378 26.28 18.37 10.09
C LEU A 378 26.70 19.82 9.79
N LYS A 379 26.04 20.44 8.79
CA LYS A 379 26.35 21.81 8.34
C LYS A 379 26.22 22.86 9.44
N ILE A 380 25.40 22.61 10.46
CA ILE A 380 25.16 23.53 11.57
C ILE A 380 26.24 23.36 12.63
N PHE A 381 26.48 22.14 13.10
CA PHE A 381 27.42 21.92 14.20
C PHE A 381 28.89 22.07 13.78
N GLU A 382 29.21 21.81 12.50
CA GLU A 382 30.56 22.08 11.95
C GLU A 382 30.86 23.59 11.94
N ALA A 383 29.89 24.42 11.54
CA ALA A 383 30.03 25.88 11.59
C ALA A 383 30.07 26.40 13.04
N ALA A 384 29.24 25.82 13.91
CA ALA A 384 29.21 26.15 15.33
C ALA A 384 30.56 25.90 16.02
N LEU A 385 31.34 24.89 15.60
CA LEU A 385 32.67 24.61 16.15
C LEU A 385 33.61 25.82 16.05
N TYR A 386 33.51 26.57 14.96
CA TYR A 386 34.26 27.81 14.71
C TYR A 386 33.59 29.06 15.29
N GLY A 387 32.47 28.92 16.00
CA GLY A 387 31.69 30.05 16.48
C GLY A 387 31.02 30.84 15.35
N ILE A 388 30.67 30.19 14.25
CA ILE A 388 30.01 30.83 13.10
C ILE A 388 28.49 30.63 13.22
N PRO A 389 27.67 31.70 13.20
CA PRO A 389 26.23 31.57 13.22
C PRO A 389 25.70 30.99 11.90
N THR A 390 24.69 30.12 12.00
CA THR A 390 24.02 29.51 10.85
C THR A 390 22.61 30.08 10.66
N ILE A 391 22.24 30.39 9.42
CA ILE A 391 20.84 30.58 9.00
C ILE A 391 20.39 29.31 8.27
N ALA A 392 19.32 28.68 8.75
CA ALA A 392 18.85 27.39 8.26
C ALA A 392 17.35 27.40 7.93
N SER A 393 16.91 26.48 7.05
CA SER A 393 15.49 26.19 6.89
C SER A 393 14.92 25.56 8.17
N PRO A 394 13.68 25.85 8.59
CA PRO A 394 13.05 25.21 9.77
C PRO A 394 12.58 23.76 9.50
N THR A 395 13.50 22.88 9.07
CA THR A 395 13.23 21.44 9.02
C THR A 395 13.20 20.85 10.43
N ALA A 396 12.64 19.65 10.57
CA ALA A 396 12.48 19.01 11.88
C ALA A 396 13.81 18.85 12.64
N SER A 397 14.85 18.37 11.95
CA SER A 397 16.21 18.22 12.53
C SER A 397 16.83 19.57 12.90
N TYR A 398 16.72 20.58 12.04
CA TYR A 398 17.34 21.88 12.29
C TYR A 398 16.64 22.67 13.40
N SER A 399 15.31 22.63 13.44
CA SER A 399 14.52 23.24 14.53
C SER A 399 14.71 22.53 15.88
N ALA A 400 15.14 21.27 15.88
CA ALA A 400 15.45 20.55 17.13
C ALA A 400 16.76 21.02 17.78
N VAL A 401 17.70 21.57 17.00
CA VAL A 401 19.02 21.99 17.51
C VAL A 401 19.20 23.51 17.58
N ILE A 402 18.55 24.28 16.70
CA ILE A 402 18.62 25.74 16.69
C ILE A 402 17.50 26.32 17.55
N THR A 403 17.88 27.11 18.57
CA THR A 403 16.98 28.05 19.23
C THR A 403 17.02 29.37 18.47
N HIS A 404 15.96 29.67 17.72
CA HIS A 404 15.85 30.85 16.85
C HIS A 404 16.25 32.14 17.59
N GLN A 405 17.11 32.96 16.96
CA GLN A 405 17.66 34.23 17.47
C GLN A 405 18.62 34.11 18.65
N ARG A 406 18.90 32.91 19.15
CA ARG A 406 19.79 32.68 20.30
C ARG A 406 21.12 32.05 19.90
N ASP A 407 21.09 30.89 19.26
CA ASP A 407 22.28 30.12 18.84
C ASP A 407 22.23 29.70 17.36
N GLY A 408 21.24 30.22 16.63
CA GLY A 408 21.12 30.15 15.19
C GLY A 408 19.88 30.90 14.72
N LEU A 409 19.67 30.95 13.41
CA LEU A 409 18.54 31.62 12.79
C LEU A 409 17.78 30.64 11.89
N LEU A 410 16.45 30.72 11.91
CA LEU A 410 15.56 29.86 11.13
C LEU A 410 14.77 30.74 10.17
N ALA A 411 14.81 30.43 8.88
CA ALA A 411 14.14 31.18 7.83
C ALA A 411 13.28 30.25 6.98
N GLU A 412 11.97 30.46 7.01
CA GLU A 412 10.98 29.70 6.23
C GLU A 412 10.72 30.33 4.87
N THR A 413 10.72 31.65 4.80
CA THR A 413 10.32 32.41 3.61
C THR A 413 11.47 33.27 3.10
N ARG A 414 11.44 33.60 1.80
CA ARG A 414 12.40 34.53 1.18
C ARG A 414 12.54 35.84 1.99
N VAL A 415 11.42 36.39 2.45
CA VAL A 415 11.40 37.64 3.25
C VAL A 415 12.18 37.47 4.55
N GLN A 416 12.03 36.33 5.22
CA GLN A 416 12.80 36.02 6.43
C GLN A 416 14.27 35.80 6.12
N TRP A 417 14.63 35.08 5.04
CA TRP A 417 16.02 34.91 4.61
C TRP A 417 16.70 36.27 4.40
N VAL A 418 16.08 37.18 3.65
CA VAL A 418 16.59 38.55 3.44
C VAL A 418 16.75 39.29 4.77
N LYS A 419 15.71 39.28 5.61
CA LYS A 419 15.72 39.98 6.91
C LYS A 419 16.85 39.50 7.82
N LEU A 420 17.01 38.19 7.96
CA LEU A 420 17.97 37.57 8.87
C LEU A 420 19.40 37.68 8.36
N LEU A 421 19.61 37.58 7.04
CA LEU A 421 20.90 37.89 6.41
C LEU A 421 21.29 39.33 6.68
N ARG A 422 20.39 40.28 6.40
CA ARG A 422 20.63 41.71 6.64
C ARG A 422 20.98 41.99 8.10
N GLN A 423 20.26 41.38 9.03
CA GLN A 423 20.49 41.48 10.46
C GLN A 423 21.90 41.02 10.86
N LEU A 424 22.33 39.83 10.42
CA LEU A 424 23.69 39.33 10.74
C LEU A 424 24.79 40.15 10.06
N ILE A 425 24.53 40.75 8.90
CA ILE A 425 25.47 41.63 8.20
C ILE A 425 25.62 42.96 8.96
N SER A 426 24.51 43.60 9.34
CA SER A 426 24.50 44.94 9.95
C SER A 426 24.83 44.96 11.44
N GLU A 427 24.73 43.82 12.15
CA GLU A 427 24.93 43.75 13.61
C GLU A 427 26.11 42.82 13.99
N PRO A 428 27.39 43.28 13.89
CA PRO A 428 28.56 42.45 14.19
C PRO A 428 28.58 41.84 15.59
N LYS A 429 28.20 42.61 16.61
CA LYS A 429 28.13 42.12 18.00
C LYS A 429 27.18 40.93 18.11
N ARG A 430 26.00 41.03 17.50
CA ARG A 430 24.99 39.98 17.53
C ARG A 430 25.42 38.75 16.74
N ARG A 431 26.10 38.94 15.59
CA ARG A 431 26.69 37.84 14.81
C ARG A 431 27.68 37.03 15.67
N VAL A 432 28.58 37.72 16.37
CA VAL A 432 29.54 37.09 17.30
C VAL A 432 28.82 36.41 18.47
N GLU A 433 27.84 37.07 19.10
CA GLU A 433 27.08 36.51 20.22
C GLU A 433 26.33 35.21 19.85
N ILE A 434 25.63 35.20 18.71
CA ILE A 434 24.92 34.01 18.22
C ILE A 434 25.93 32.90 17.91
N GLY A 435 27.04 33.23 17.26
CA GLY A 435 28.11 32.28 16.95
C GLY A 435 28.75 31.64 18.19
N GLN A 436 29.08 32.44 19.21
CA GLN A 436 29.60 31.94 20.49
C GLN A 436 28.59 31.04 21.22
N ARG A 437 27.30 31.40 21.19
CA ARG A 437 26.23 30.57 21.75
C ARG A 437 26.05 29.27 20.95
N ALA A 438 26.17 29.31 19.62
CA ALA A 438 26.17 28.12 18.77
C ALA A 438 27.31 27.16 19.15
N LYS A 439 28.53 27.68 19.32
CA LYS A 439 29.68 26.88 19.79
C LYS A 439 29.39 26.21 21.12
N LYS A 440 28.87 26.97 22.09
CA LYS A 440 28.59 26.47 23.43
C LYS A 440 27.43 25.46 23.49
N ASN A 441 26.32 25.74 22.79
CA ASN A 441 25.07 24.99 22.93
C ASN A 441 24.92 23.88 21.88
N ILE A 442 25.46 24.07 20.68
CA ILE A 442 25.30 23.15 19.55
C ILE A 442 26.58 22.31 19.38
N ALA A 443 27.74 22.91 19.11
CA ALA A 443 28.95 22.15 18.78
C ALA A 443 29.32 21.12 19.87
N ASN A 444 29.29 21.54 21.14
CA ASN A 444 29.59 20.66 22.29
C ASN A 444 28.68 19.42 22.38
N ARG A 445 27.42 19.51 21.94
CA ARG A 445 26.51 18.34 21.90
C ARG A 445 26.92 17.30 20.87
N PHE A 446 27.57 17.72 19.79
CA PHE A 446 27.96 16.87 18.66
C PHE A 446 29.45 16.53 18.64
N LEU A 447 30.22 16.91 19.67
CA LEU A 447 31.57 16.38 19.86
C LEU A 447 31.53 14.89 20.17
N VAL A 448 32.49 14.13 19.65
CA VAL A 448 32.58 12.69 19.94
C VAL A 448 32.78 12.44 21.43
N SER A 449 33.47 13.32 22.15
CA SER A 449 33.61 13.28 23.62
C SER A 449 32.27 13.28 24.36
N THR A 450 31.23 13.89 23.78
CA THR A 450 29.88 13.89 24.34
C THR A 450 29.08 12.68 23.86
N THR A 451 29.05 12.47 22.53
CA THR A 451 28.17 11.46 21.89
C THR A 451 28.64 10.02 22.15
N VAL A 452 29.92 9.80 22.45
CA VAL A 452 30.47 8.47 22.76
C VAL A 452 29.80 7.84 23.99
N HIS A 453 29.35 8.64 24.96
CA HIS A 453 28.64 8.13 26.13
C HIS A 453 27.27 7.56 25.75
N GLU A 454 26.58 8.19 24.80
CA GLU A 454 25.32 7.69 24.25
C GLU A 454 25.54 6.42 23.43
N ALA A 455 26.58 6.38 22.59
CA ALA A 455 26.98 5.17 21.87
C ALA A 455 27.26 4.00 22.82
N ASN A 456 28.04 4.24 23.88
CA ASN A 456 28.37 3.24 24.89
C ASN A 456 27.12 2.74 25.64
N ALA A 457 26.19 3.65 25.98
CA ALA A 457 24.93 3.29 26.61
C ALA A 457 24.05 2.43 25.69
N ILE A 458 23.92 2.80 24.41
CA ILE A 458 23.17 2.03 23.41
C ILE A 458 23.76 0.63 23.26
N LEU A 459 25.07 0.51 23.05
CA LEU A 459 25.75 -0.76 22.86
C LEU A 459 25.59 -1.68 24.09
N ARG A 460 25.76 -1.14 25.30
CA ARG A 460 25.58 -1.90 26.54
C ARG A 460 24.13 -2.29 26.80
N SER A 461 23.16 -1.43 26.45
CA SER A 461 21.73 -1.77 26.48
C SER A 461 21.44 -2.95 25.58
N VAL A 462 21.87 -2.88 24.32
CA VAL A 462 21.62 -3.93 23.32
C VAL A 462 22.28 -5.25 23.73
N LYS A 463 23.50 -5.23 24.29
CA LYS A 463 24.18 -6.45 24.78
C LYS A 463 23.32 -7.22 25.80
N ASN A 464 22.70 -6.50 26.72
CA ASN A 464 21.97 -7.09 27.86
C ASN A 464 20.51 -7.44 27.54
N GLU A 465 20.01 -7.02 26.39
CA GLU A 465 18.64 -7.31 25.97
C GLU A 465 18.52 -8.73 25.40
N ARG A 466 17.32 -9.33 25.50
CA ARG A 466 17.03 -10.55 24.73
C ARG A 466 17.06 -10.21 23.24
N ALA A 467 17.70 -11.07 22.44
CA ALA A 467 17.73 -10.88 21.00
C ALA A 467 16.29 -10.78 20.51
N ARG A 468 16.02 -9.80 19.63
CA ARG A 468 14.69 -9.67 19.05
C ARG A 468 14.41 -10.99 18.33
N PRO A 469 13.27 -11.66 18.58
CA PRO A 469 12.88 -12.77 17.72
C PRO A 469 12.98 -12.25 16.30
N LEU A 470 13.72 -12.93 15.42
CA LEU A 470 13.66 -12.62 14.00
C LEU A 470 12.17 -12.43 13.68
N PRO A 471 11.76 -11.34 12.98
CA PRO A 471 10.40 -11.31 12.45
C PRO A 471 10.21 -12.70 11.87
N PRO A 472 9.10 -13.40 12.23
CA PRO A 472 8.93 -14.75 11.74
C PRO A 472 9.30 -14.63 10.27
N ARG A 473 10.16 -15.54 9.77
CA ARG A 473 10.10 -15.86 8.35
C ARG A 473 8.61 -15.82 8.05
N SER A 474 8.16 -15.18 6.99
CA SER A 474 6.72 -15.06 6.73
C SER A 474 6.14 -16.44 6.32
N ILE A 475 6.40 -17.41 7.18
CA ILE A 475 6.38 -18.87 7.26
C ILE A 475 7.02 -19.14 8.65
N PRO A 476 6.34 -19.78 9.62
CA PRO A 476 7.05 -20.45 10.73
C PRO A 476 8.26 -21.23 10.18
N PRO A 477 9.23 -21.73 10.98
CA PRO A 477 9.90 -22.93 10.51
C PRO A 477 8.78 -23.96 10.30
N MET A 478 8.26 -24.02 9.06
CA MET A 478 7.39 -25.07 8.62
C MET A 478 8.22 -26.29 8.92
N ASP A 479 7.60 -27.21 9.67
CA ASP A 479 8.03 -28.57 9.54
C ASP A 479 8.08 -28.84 8.02
N ARG A 480 9.30 -28.98 7.48
CA ARG A 480 9.50 -29.12 6.03
C ARG A 480 8.90 -30.42 5.49
N THR A 481 8.28 -31.21 6.38
CA THR A 481 7.53 -32.40 6.05
C THR A 481 6.05 -32.12 5.75
N THR A 482 5.45 -31.04 6.28
CA THR A 482 3.99 -30.80 6.15
C THR A 482 3.67 -29.86 4.97
N PRO A 483 2.72 -30.20 4.08
CA PRO A 483 2.27 -29.33 3.00
C PRO A 483 1.77 -27.95 3.49
N ALA A 484 2.17 -26.87 2.82
CA ALA A 484 1.64 -25.53 3.01
C ALA A 484 0.27 -25.32 2.32
N ILE A 485 0.08 -26.03 1.20
CA ILE A 485 -1.13 -26.00 0.37
C ILE A 485 -1.55 -27.43 0.08
N SER A 486 -2.86 -27.69 0.14
CA SER A 486 -3.48 -28.87 -0.43
C SER A 486 -4.34 -28.49 -1.61
N VAL A 487 -3.99 -29.01 -2.79
CA VAL A 487 -4.78 -28.90 -4.01
C VAL A 487 -5.71 -30.11 -4.08
N VAL A 488 -7.02 -29.89 -3.93
CA VAL A 488 -8.04 -30.94 -3.92
C VAL A 488 -8.78 -30.94 -5.25
N SER A 489 -8.83 -32.10 -5.90
CA SER A 489 -9.56 -32.30 -7.15
C SER A 489 -10.16 -33.70 -7.25
N ILE A 490 -11.20 -33.84 -8.07
CA ILE A 490 -11.90 -35.12 -8.29
C ILE A 490 -11.42 -35.75 -9.60
N LEU A 491 -11.22 -37.05 -9.57
CA LEU A 491 -10.85 -37.85 -10.71
C LEU A 491 -12.01 -38.78 -11.10
N TYR A 492 -12.73 -38.41 -12.17
CA TYR A 492 -13.80 -39.23 -12.76
C TYR A 492 -13.94 -38.91 -14.25
N ARG A 493 -13.60 -39.87 -15.12
CA ARG A 493 -13.58 -39.77 -16.59
C ARG A 493 -12.71 -38.61 -17.10
N LYS A 494 -11.43 -38.57 -16.71
CA LYS A 494 -10.48 -37.48 -16.97
C LYS A 494 -9.14 -37.97 -17.53
N SER A 495 -9.08 -39.14 -18.15
CA SER A 495 -7.82 -39.71 -18.65
C SER A 495 -7.11 -38.81 -19.66
N GLU A 496 -7.84 -38.01 -20.43
CA GLU A 496 -7.27 -37.10 -21.44
C GLU A 496 -6.84 -35.74 -20.85
N GLU A 497 -7.59 -35.20 -19.89
CA GLU A 497 -7.37 -33.85 -19.36
C GLU A 497 -6.39 -33.81 -18.20
N VAL A 498 -6.38 -34.85 -17.34
CA VAL A 498 -5.58 -34.86 -16.09
C VAL A 498 -4.08 -34.72 -16.32
N VAL A 499 -3.59 -35.16 -17.50
CA VAL A 499 -2.18 -35.03 -17.87
C VAL A 499 -1.74 -33.56 -17.93
N TYR A 500 -2.59 -32.68 -18.46
CA TYR A 500 -2.30 -31.26 -18.55
C TYR A 500 -2.41 -30.58 -17.18
N PHE A 501 -3.42 -30.96 -16.39
CA PHE A 501 -3.56 -30.49 -15.01
C PHE A 501 -2.27 -30.78 -14.20
N LEU A 502 -1.81 -32.03 -14.20
CA LEU A 502 -0.58 -32.44 -13.51
C LEU A 502 0.66 -31.72 -14.03
N GLU A 503 0.74 -31.47 -15.34
CA GLU A 503 1.84 -30.71 -15.93
C GLU A 503 1.86 -29.25 -15.46
N THR A 504 0.71 -28.58 -15.36
CA THR A 504 0.66 -27.20 -14.82
C THR A 504 0.99 -27.13 -13.33
N MET A 505 0.60 -28.15 -12.57
CA MET A 505 0.95 -28.25 -11.15
C MET A 505 2.45 -28.46 -10.96
N ARG A 506 3.08 -29.33 -11.76
CA ARG A 506 4.53 -29.59 -11.70
C ARG A 506 5.38 -28.35 -11.95
N ARG A 507 4.88 -27.41 -12.77
CA ARG A 507 5.58 -26.18 -13.18
C ARG A 507 5.46 -25.01 -12.20
N GLN A 508 4.69 -25.16 -11.11
CA GLN A 508 4.44 -24.07 -10.15
C GLN A 508 5.73 -23.50 -9.56
N SER A 509 5.84 -22.18 -9.42
CA SER A 509 6.97 -21.43 -8.82
C SER A 509 6.96 -21.43 -7.29
N PHE A 510 6.23 -22.36 -6.67
CA PHE A 510 5.99 -22.39 -5.23
C PHE A 510 7.08 -23.17 -4.49
N ASP A 511 7.72 -22.51 -3.52
CA ASP A 511 8.96 -22.97 -2.88
C ASP A 511 8.74 -23.79 -1.59
N LEU A 512 7.49 -24.07 -1.22
CA LEU A 512 7.15 -24.86 -0.02
C LEU A 512 6.49 -26.18 -0.42
N PRO A 513 6.56 -27.22 0.43
CA PRO A 513 5.82 -28.46 0.22
C PRO A 513 4.35 -28.18 -0.08
N TYR A 514 3.79 -28.84 -1.10
CA TYR A 514 2.36 -28.81 -1.37
C TYR A 514 1.92 -30.19 -1.86
N GLU A 515 0.69 -30.56 -1.52
CA GLU A 515 0.12 -31.84 -1.94
C GLU A 515 -1.01 -31.63 -2.95
N ILE A 516 -1.18 -32.63 -3.81
CA ILE A 516 -2.30 -32.76 -4.73
C ILE A 516 -3.05 -34.02 -4.32
N VAL A 517 -4.27 -33.80 -3.83
CA VAL A 517 -5.17 -34.84 -3.35
C VAL A 517 -6.21 -35.07 -4.44
N LEU A 518 -6.01 -36.17 -5.19
CA LEU A 518 -6.92 -36.61 -6.24
C LEU A 518 -7.86 -37.67 -5.69
N VAL A 519 -9.16 -37.34 -5.64
CA VAL A 519 -10.19 -38.29 -5.18
C VAL A 519 -10.74 -39.04 -6.39
N ASN A 520 -10.33 -40.30 -6.53
CA ASN A 520 -10.89 -41.23 -7.50
C ASN A 520 -12.28 -41.66 -7.06
N ASP A 521 -13.30 -41.08 -7.69
CA ASP A 521 -14.71 -41.33 -7.41
C ASP A 521 -15.24 -42.55 -8.19
N ARG A 522 -14.43 -43.62 -8.17
CA ARG A 522 -14.62 -44.85 -8.95
C ARG A 522 -14.69 -44.59 -10.47
N SER A 523 -13.67 -43.92 -11.00
CA SER A 523 -13.56 -43.67 -12.43
C SER A 523 -13.55 -44.98 -13.24
N PRO A 524 -14.35 -45.11 -14.32
CA PRO A 524 -14.40 -46.31 -15.14
C PRO A 524 -13.34 -46.35 -16.26
N ASP A 525 -12.53 -45.30 -16.39
CA ASP A 525 -11.49 -45.14 -17.42
C ASP A 525 -10.08 -45.23 -16.81
N GLU A 526 -9.06 -45.02 -17.66
CA GLU A 526 -7.64 -45.10 -17.29
C GLU A 526 -7.12 -43.90 -16.49
N SER A 527 -8.00 -43.04 -15.95
CA SER A 527 -7.59 -41.81 -15.24
C SER A 527 -6.58 -42.09 -14.13
N VAL A 528 -6.79 -43.15 -13.34
CA VAL A 528 -5.87 -43.52 -12.24
C VAL A 528 -4.52 -43.97 -12.79
N ALA A 529 -4.51 -44.81 -13.82
CA ALA A 529 -3.29 -45.31 -14.45
C ALA A 529 -2.43 -44.17 -15.02
N VAL A 530 -3.05 -43.15 -15.63
CA VAL A 530 -2.37 -41.94 -16.13
C VAL A 530 -1.69 -41.17 -14.99
N VAL A 531 -2.37 -40.99 -13.86
CA VAL A 531 -1.79 -40.30 -12.68
C VAL A 531 -0.62 -41.10 -12.11
N GLU A 532 -0.77 -42.43 -11.94
CA GLU A 532 0.28 -43.31 -11.44
C GLU A 532 1.51 -43.32 -12.35
N GLU A 533 1.31 -43.32 -13.68
CA GLU A 533 2.39 -43.20 -14.65
C GLU A 533 3.11 -41.86 -14.55
N PHE A 534 2.37 -40.75 -14.42
CA PHE A 534 2.96 -39.44 -14.21
C PHE A 534 3.81 -39.41 -12.94
N VAL A 535 3.31 -39.91 -11.81
CA VAL A 535 4.05 -39.95 -10.53
C VAL A 535 5.35 -40.74 -10.65
N ARG A 536 5.34 -41.88 -11.35
CA ARG A 536 6.56 -42.69 -11.60
C ARG A 536 7.60 -41.94 -12.44
N LYS A 537 7.17 -41.19 -13.45
CA LYS A 537 8.07 -40.49 -14.39
C LYS A 537 8.49 -39.10 -13.90
N ARG A 538 7.76 -38.48 -12.98
CA ARG A 538 7.89 -37.05 -12.62
C ARG A 538 9.32 -36.65 -12.25
N SER A 539 10.02 -37.45 -11.44
CA SER A 539 11.39 -37.15 -10.97
C SER A 539 12.42 -37.08 -12.10
N SER A 540 12.09 -37.60 -13.28
CA SER A 540 12.93 -37.58 -14.48
C SER A 540 12.58 -36.45 -15.47
N LEU A 541 11.51 -35.68 -15.21
CA LEU A 541 11.08 -34.59 -16.09
C LEU A 541 11.88 -33.29 -15.81
N PRO A 542 12.32 -32.55 -16.85
CA PRO A 542 12.99 -31.26 -16.68
C PRO A 542 12.11 -30.25 -15.95
N ASP A 543 12.68 -29.45 -15.05
CA ASP A 543 11.97 -28.43 -14.26
C ASP A 543 10.87 -28.96 -13.32
N ALA A 544 10.97 -30.22 -12.88
CA ALA A 544 10.02 -30.76 -11.89
C ALA A 544 10.17 -30.06 -10.54
N ASN A 545 9.08 -29.47 -10.04
CA ASN A 545 9.08 -28.88 -8.70
C ASN A 545 9.25 -30.01 -7.64
N PRO A 546 10.35 -30.02 -6.87
CA PRO A 546 10.64 -31.10 -5.92
C PRO A 546 9.70 -31.09 -4.71
N ASN A 547 8.98 -29.99 -4.47
CA ASN A 547 8.09 -29.82 -3.33
C ASN A 547 6.66 -30.35 -3.60
N MET A 548 6.36 -30.74 -4.84
CA MET A 548 5.06 -31.32 -5.22
C MET A 548 4.90 -32.71 -4.63
N GLN A 549 3.75 -33.02 -4.04
CA GLN A 549 3.36 -34.37 -3.62
C GLN A 549 2.03 -34.74 -4.28
N VAL A 550 1.84 -35.99 -4.69
CA VAL A 550 0.58 -36.45 -5.32
C VAL A 550 0.08 -37.66 -4.57
N ARG A 551 -1.20 -37.64 -4.19
CA ARG A 551 -1.87 -38.74 -3.50
C ARG A 551 -3.23 -38.99 -4.15
N ILE A 552 -3.55 -40.27 -4.34
CA ILE A 552 -4.85 -40.72 -4.81
C ILE A 552 -5.62 -41.31 -3.63
N ILE A 553 -6.85 -40.86 -3.45
CA ILE A 553 -7.82 -41.43 -2.49
C ILE A 553 -8.91 -42.09 -3.32
N THR A 554 -9.24 -43.35 -3.06
CA THR A 554 -10.28 -44.07 -3.82
C THR A 554 -11.54 -44.23 -2.98
N ASN A 555 -12.69 -43.86 -3.56
CA ASN A 555 -14.01 -44.17 -3.01
C ASN A 555 -14.42 -45.61 -3.36
N ASP A 556 -15.12 -46.27 -2.43
CA ASP A 556 -15.65 -47.62 -2.63
C ASP A 556 -16.77 -47.65 -3.69
N ALA A 557 -17.46 -46.52 -3.87
CA ALA A 557 -18.50 -46.29 -4.87
C ALA A 557 -18.40 -44.85 -5.42
N ASN A 558 -19.14 -44.55 -6.49
CA ASN A 558 -19.30 -43.17 -6.94
C ASN A 558 -20.21 -42.42 -5.96
N LEU A 559 -19.64 -41.47 -5.21
CA LEU A 559 -20.32 -40.66 -4.20
C LEU A 559 -20.78 -39.31 -4.77
N GLY A 560 -20.29 -38.93 -5.94
CA GLY A 560 -20.57 -37.65 -6.57
C GLY A 560 -19.61 -36.54 -6.13
N ASN A 561 -19.73 -35.40 -6.82
CA ASN A 561 -18.73 -34.34 -6.76
C ASN A 561 -18.57 -33.69 -5.38
N CYS A 562 -19.67 -33.42 -4.68
CA CYS A 562 -19.65 -32.73 -3.38
C CYS A 562 -19.06 -33.62 -2.28
N ALA A 563 -19.54 -34.86 -2.16
CA ALA A 563 -19.02 -35.82 -1.17
C ALA A 563 -17.54 -36.14 -1.42
N SER A 564 -17.15 -36.33 -2.68
CA SER A 564 -15.75 -36.55 -3.06
C SER A 564 -14.85 -35.35 -2.77
N ARG A 565 -15.29 -34.11 -3.06
CA ARG A 565 -14.56 -32.90 -2.67
C ARG A 565 -14.41 -32.80 -1.15
N ASN A 566 -15.49 -33.02 -0.39
CA ASN A 566 -15.46 -32.98 1.08
C ASN A 566 -14.49 -34.02 1.64
N ARG A 567 -14.49 -35.25 1.10
CA ARG A 567 -13.52 -36.28 1.48
C ARG A 567 -12.09 -35.82 1.22
N GLY A 568 -11.80 -35.32 0.02
CA GLY A 568 -10.47 -34.80 -0.33
C GLY A 568 -10.03 -33.65 0.57
N VAL A 569 -10.94 -32.73 0.91
CA VAL A 569 -10.71 -31.64 1.87
C VAL A 569 -10.37 -32.20 3.25
N SER A 570 -11.16 -33.15 3.76
CA SER A 570 -10.98 -33.74 5.10
C SER A 570 -9.68 -34.54 5.23
N GLU A 571 -9.25 -35.24 4.17
CA GLU A 571 -8.04 -36.05 4.18
C GLU A 571 -6.77 -35.25 3.87
N SER A 572 -6.92 -34.02 3.38
CA SER A 572 -5.80 -33.12 3.12
C SER A 572 -5.21 -32.54 4.41
N THR A 573 -3.99 -32.02 4.35
CA THR A 573 -3.19 -31.59 5.52
C THR A 573 -2.72 -30.14 5.49
N GLY A 574 -2.73 -29.49 4.32
CA GLY A 574 -2.18 -28.15 4.14
C GLY A 574 -3.04 -27.03 4.74
N ASP A 575 -2.37 -25.98 5.21
CA ASP A 575 -3.01 -24.82 5.84
C ASP A 575 -3.99 -24.09 4.93
N ILE A 576 -3.69 -24.06 3.63
CA ILE A 576 -4.53 -23.49 2.58
C ILE A 576 -5.06 -24.61 1.70
N ILE A 577 -6.37 -24.62 1.51
CA ILE A 577 -7.06 -25.61 0.70
C ILE A 577 -7.43 -24.93 -0.62
N VAL A 578 -6.82 -25.37 -1.70
CA VAL A 578 -7.12 -24.95 -3.07
C VAL A 578 -8.01 -26.03 -3.67
N VAL A 579 -9.27 -25.72 -3.97
CA VAL A 579 -10.14 -26.68 -4.66
C VAL A 579 -10.11 -26.28 -6.12
N VAL A 580 -9.90 -27.24 -7.02
CA VAL A 580 -9.81 -27.06 -8.49
C VAL A 580 -10.34 -28.30 -9.21
N ASP A 581 -10.64 -28.17 -10.50
CA ASP A 581 -11.05 -29.29 -11.34
C ASP A 581 -9.85 -29.88 -12.11
N ALA A 582 -9.82 -31.20 -12.32
CA ALA A 582 -8.72 -31.92 -12.97
C ALA A 582 -8.64 -31.69 -14.49
N ASP A 583 -9.53 -30.85 -15.03
CA ASP A 583 -9.60 -30.41 -16.43
C ASP A 583 -9.23 -28.93 -16.61
N CYS A 584 -8.59 -28.33 -15.62
CA CYS A 584 -8.15 -26.94 -15.65
C CYS A 584 -6.62 -26.81 -15.73
N LEU A 585 -6.16 -25.74 -16.38
CA LEU A 585 -4.77 -25.33 -16.50
C LEU A 585 -4.51 -24.09 -15.64
N PHE A 586 -3.33 -24.03 -15.03
CA PHE A 586 -2.96 -22.95 -14.11
C PHE A 586 -1.62 -22.32 -14.49
N ASN A 587 -1.51 -21.00 -14.36
CA ASN A 587 -0.26 -20.28 -14.61
C ASN A 587 0.80 -20.58 -13.53
N ARG A 588 2.08 -20.38 -13.88
CA ARG A 588 3.24 -20.70 -13.04
C ARG A 588 3.17 -20.20 -11.59
N ASP A 589 2.62 -19.01 -11.35
CA ASP A 589 2.58 -18.38 -10.03
C ASP A 589 1.28 -18.63 -9.25
N PHE A 590 0.36 -19.45 -9.78
CA PHE A 590 -0.98 -19.65 -9.23
C PHE A 590 -0.97 -19.98 -7.73
N LEU A 591 -0.25 -21.02 -7.32
CA LEU A 591 -0.17 -21.42 -5.90
C LEU A 591 0.52 -20.37 -5.02
N ALA A 592 1.58 -19.73 -5.53
CA ALA A 592 2.30 -18.70 -4.81
C ALA A 592 1.41 -17.46 -4.54
N LEU A 593 0.59 -17.07 -5.51
CA LEU A 593 -0.35 -15.95 -5.39
C LEU A 593 -1.48 -16.26 -4.40
N HIS A 594 -2.10 -17.44 -4.47
CA HIS A 594 -3.09 -17.90 -3.50
C HIS A 594 -2.52 -17.92 -2.07
N TYR A 595 -1.33 -18.51 -1.87
CA TYR A 595 -0.70 -18.57 -0.56
C TYR A 595 -0.36 -17.17 -0.01
N ARG A 596 0.27 -16.30 -0.82
CA ARG A 596 0.61 -14.93 -0.42
C ARG A 596 -0.64 -14.12 -0.06
N ALA A 597 -1.75 -14.32 -0.77
CA ALA A 597 -3.01 -13.65 -0.46
C ALA A 597 -3.49 -13.99 0.96
N HIS A 598 -3.49 -15.28 1.34
CA HIS A 598 -3.86 -15.69 2.68
C HIS A 598 -2.87 -15.22 3.75
N GLN A 599 -1.56 -15.21 3.48
CA GLN A 599 -0.54 -14.75 4.44
C GLN A 599 -0.59 -13.24 4.70
N ARG A 600 -0.71 -12.43 3.63
CA ARG A 600 -0.67 -10.95 3.73
C ARG A 600 -2.03 -10.34 4.04
N GLY A 601 -3.10 -11.05 3.68
CA GLY A 601 -4.44 -10.49 3.50
C GLY A 601 -5.34 -10.48 4.73
N LYS A 602 -5.01 -11.31 5.73
CA LYS A 602 -6.03 -11.93 6.58
C LYS A 602 -7.26 -12.40 5.78
N CYS A 603 -7.18 -12.71 4.48
CA CYS A 603 -8.35 -13.17 3.73
C CYS A 603 -8.66 -14.62 4.11
N ASP A 604 -9.94 -14.91 4.20
CA ASP A 604 -10.46 -16.20 4.66
C ASP A 604 -10.69 -17.12 3.44
N ALA A 605 -11.11 -16.54 2.31
CA ALA A 605 -11.22 -17.18 1.00
C ALA A 605 -10.65 -16.30 -0.12
N VAL A 606 -10.25 -16.94 -1.21
CA VAL A 606 -9.71 -16.32 -2.42
C VAL A 606 -10.47 -16.85 -3.62
N VAL A 607 -10.74 -15.94 -4.57
CA VAL A 607 -11.34 -16.22 -5.87
C VAL A 607 -10.49 -15.61 -6.97
N GLY A 608 -10.66 -16.04 -8.22
CA GLY A 608 -9.96 -15.43 -9.35
C GLY A 608 -10.73 -15.54 -10.67
N PRO A 609 -10.11 -15.09 -11.78
CA PRO A 609 -10.61 -15.28 -13.13
C PRO A 609 -11.12 -16.72 -13.38
N LYS A 610 -12.33 -16.82 -13.94
CA LYS A 610 -12.99 -18.09 -14.28
C LYS A 610 -13.77 -17.98 -15.59
N GLY A 611 -14.10 -19.11 -16.20
CA GLY A 611 -14.89 -19.16 -17.44
C GLY A 611 -14.05 -18.93 -18.71
N ILE A 612 -12.73 -19.08 -18.60
CA ILE A 612 -11.78 -19.11 -19.71
C ILE A 612 -11.75 -20.54 -20.25
N GLU A 613 -11.84 -20.72 -21.56
CA GLU A 613 -11.97 -22.01 -22.23
C GLU A 613 -10.91 -22.15 -23.33
N THR A 614 -10.36 -23.35 -23.54
CA THR A 614 -9.40 -23.58 -24.63
C THR A 614 -10.04 -23.40 -26.01
N ASN A 615 -11.36 -23.61 -26.12
CA ASN A 615 -12.14 -23.54 -27.37
C ASN A 615 -11.53 -24.45 -28.45
N HIS A 616 -11.19 -25.69 -28.06
CA HIS A 616 -10.57 -26.72 -28.92
C HIS A 616 -9.15 -26.37 -29.43
N ARG A 617 -8.54 -25.27 -28.98
CA ARG A 617 -7.12 -24.98 -29.23
C ARG A 617 -6.23 -25.86 -28.35
N PRO A 618 -4.96 -26.10 -28.73
CA PRO A 618 -4.01 -26.86 -27.90
C PRO A 618 -3.89 -26.27 -26.48
N PRO A 619 -4.17 -27.04 -25.41
CA PRO A 619 -4.24 -26.54 -24.03
C PRO A 619 -3.01 -25.73 -23.60
N MET A 620 -1.80 -26.28 -23.79
CA MET A 620 -0.55 -25.63 -23.37
C MET A 620 -0.25 -24.34 -24.13
N SER A 621 -0.70 -24.22 -25.39
CA SER A 621 -0.54 -22.98 -26.16
C SER A 621 -1.43 -21.86 -25.63
N VAL A 622 -2.66 -22.17 -25.22
CA VAL A 622 -3.56 -21.18 -24.60
C VAL A 622 -3.02 -20.72 -23.25
N LEU A 623 -2.48 -21.65 -22.45
CA LEU A 623 -1.80 -21.32 -21.19
C LEU A 623 -0.60 -20.40 -21.41
N ALA A 624 0.27 -20.71 -22.39
CA ALA A 624 1.45 -19.89 -22.67
C ALA A 624 1.10 -18.43 -23.05
N LEU A 625 -0.02 -18.21 -23.75
CA LEU A 625 -0.53 -16.86 -24.03
C LEU A 625 -0.90 -16.10 -22.74
N HIS A 626 -1.57 -16.76 -21.80
CA HIS A 626 -1.95 -16.17 -20.51
C HIS A 626 -0.74 -15.98 -19.57
N GLU A 627 0.31 -16.81 -19.70
CA GLU A 627 1.57 -16.61 -18.99
C GLU A 627 2.40 -15.45 -19.59
N ALA A 628 2.27 -15.19 -20.89
CA ALA A 628 2.93 -14.06 -21.56
C ALA A 628 2.22 -12.72 -21.32
N ASP A 629 0.89 -12.73 -21.15
CA ASP A 629 0.07 -11.56 -20.84
C ASP A 629 -0.97 -11.90 -19.75
N SER A 630 -0.66 -11.55 -18.51
CA SER A 630 -1.53 -11.82 -17.36
C SER A 630 -2.85 -11.04 -17.41
N SER A 631 -2.95 -9.97 -18.20
CA SER A 631 -4.16 -9.16 -18.29
C SER A 631 -5.31 -9.89 -19.01
N LEU A 632 -4.99 -10.87 -19.87
CA LEU A 632 -5.96 -11.68 -20.61
C LEU A 632 -6.89 -12.45 -19.67
N ALA A 633 -6.38 -12.93 -18.53
CA ALA A 633 -7.18 -13.70 -17.59
C ALA A 633 -8.42 -12.91 -17.13
N VAL A 634 -8.25 -11.63 -16.78
CA VAL A 634 -9.38 -10.76 -16.37
C VAL A 634 -10.28 -10.39 -17.54
N GLN A 635 -9.71 -10.18 -18.73
CA GLN A 635 -10.47 -9.78 -19.92
C GLN A 635 -11.37 -10.90 -20.44
N GLU A 636 -10.89 -12.14 -20.44
CA GLU A 636 -11.64 -13.32 -20.90
C GLU A 636 -12.54 -13.92 -19.81
N ALA A 637 -12.31 -13.57 -18.54
CA ALA A 637 -13.10 -14.06 -17.42
C ALA A 637 -14.58 -13.74 -17.56
N ARG A 638 -15.40 -14.72 -17.17
CA ARG A 638 -16.85 -14.62 -17.06
C ARG A 638 -17.27 -14.92 -15.61
N PRO A 639 -16.99 -14.00 -14.66
CA PRO A 639 -17.44 -14.13 -13.27
C PRO A 639 -18.97 -14.28 -13.20
N GLN A 640 -19.48 -14.87 -12.12
CA GLN A 640 -20.94 -14.93 -11.90
C GLN A 640 -21.51 -13.51 -11.74
N ASP A 641 -20.82 -12.68 -10.97
CA ASP A 641 -21.09 -11.25 -10.82
C ASP A 641 -19.91 -10.44 -11.35
N GLY A 642 -20.07 -9.90 -12.57
CA GLY A 642 -19.08 -9.02 -13.20
C GLY A 642 -19.10 -7.58 -12.66
N THR A 643 -20.08 -7.24 -11.83
CA THR A 643 -20.19 -5.91 -11.22
C THR A 643 -19.39 -5.80 -9.92
N ASN A 644 -19.22 -6.92 -9.21
CA ASN A 644 -18.44 -7.02 -7.99
C ASN A 644 -17.54 -8.27 -8.03
N GLN A 645 -16.23 -8.07 -8.24
CA GLN A 645 -15.28 -9.17 -8.38
C GLN A 645 -15.08 -9.98 -7.08
N ASP A 646 -15.22 -9.35 -5.92
CA ASP A 646 -15.10 -10.01 -4.61
C ASP A 646 -16.43 -10.64 -4.13
N SER A 647 -17.46 -10.62 -4.98
CA SER A 647 -18.77 -11.18 -4.66
C SER A 647 -18.69 -12.67 -4.30
N PHE A 648 -19.41 -13.08 -3.26
CA PHE A 648 -19.43 -14.48 -2.83
C PHE A 648 -20.00 -15.43 -3.89
N VAL A 649 -20.82 -14.92 -4.83
CA VAL A 649 -21.30 -15.76 -5.94
C VAL A 649 -20.17 -16.09 -6.93
N ASN A 650 -19.03 -15.39 -6.87
CA ASN A 650 -17.83 -15.71 -7.66
C ASN A 650 -16.95 -16.80 -7.00
N SER A 651 -17.32 -17.34 -5.84
CA SER A 651 -16.61 -18.46 -5.19
C SER A 651 -16.83 -19.77 -5.95
N VAL A 652 -16.03 -19.98 -7.00
CA VAL A 652 -16.15 -21.11 -7.95
C VAL A 652 -14.91 -21.99 -7.89
N THR A 653 -15.08 -23.31 -7.83
CA THR A 653 -13.97 -24.25 -7.60
C THR A 653 -12.88 -24.18 -8.65
N ARG A 654 -13.13 -23.73 -9.88
CA ARG A 654 -12.05 -23.59 -10.88
C ARG A 654 -10.90 -22.68 -10.44
N ASN A 655 -11.15 -21.69 -9.57
CA ASN A 655 -10.15 -20.75 -9.09
C ASN A 655 -10.54 -20.28 -7.68
N PHE A 656 -10.42 -21.18 -6.71
CA PHE A 656 -10.84 -20.96 -5.33
C PHE A 656 -9.84 -21.53 -4.33
N SER A 657 -9.60 -20.77 -3.25
CA SER A 657 -8.97 -21.33 -2.06
C SER A 657 -9.55 -20.79 -0.77
N VAL A 658 -9.42 -21.57 0.30
CA VAL A 658 -9.90 -21.22 1.64
C VAL A 658 -8.85 -21.59 2.69
N ARG A 659 -8.77 -20.80 3.75
CA ARG A 659 -7.94 -21.14 4.92
C ARG A 659 -8.59 -22.28 5.69
N ARG A 660 -7.86 -23.38 5.92
CA ARG A 660 -8.35 -24.58 6.64
C ARG A 660 -9.01 -24.22 7.96
N SER A 661 -8.29 -23.50 8.82
CA SER A 661 -8.79 -23.14 10.16
C SER A 661 -10.08 -22.32 10.13
N PHE A 662 -10.32 -21.54 9.07
CA PHE A 662 -11.58 -20.83 8.90
C PHE A 662 -12.70 -21.79 8.47
N ALA A 663 -12.44 -22.64 7.48
CA ALA A 663 -13.41 -23.62 6.99
C ALA A 663 -13.86 -24.58 8.10
N GLU A 664 -12.93 -25.15 8.87
CA GLU A 664 -13.23 -26.06 9.98
C GLU A 664 -14.03 -25.37 11.11
N ALA A 665 -13.70 -24.11 11.43
CA ALA A 665 -14.39 -23.37 12.49
C ALA A 665 -15.78 -22.88 12.07
N SER A 666 -15.98 -22.57 10.79
CA SER A 666 -17.16 -21.84 10.31
C SER A 666 -18.12 -22.67 9.47
N LEU A 667 -17.67 -23.80 8.93
CA LEU A 667 -18.42 -24.71 8.06
C LEU A 667 -18.30 -26.16 8.56
N PRO A 668 -18.88 -26.50 9.73
CA PRO A 668 -18.71 -27.82 10.36
C PRO A 668 -19.33 -28.97 9.56
N GLU A 669 -20.27 -28.68 8.66
CA GLU A 669 -20.90 -29.66 7.75
C GLU A 669 -20.02 -29.98 6.52
N GLY A 670 -18.83 -29.38 6.41
CA GLY A 670 -17.95 -29.51 5.26
C GLY A 670 -18.04 -28.33 4.28
N LEU A 671 -17.13 -28.30 3.31
CA LEU A 671 -17.01 -27.17 2.38
C LEU A 671 -18.13 -27.16 1.34
N PHE A 672 -18.66 -28.32 0.93
CA PHE A 672 -19.77 -28.46 -0.02
C PHE A 672 -20.97 -29.14 0.62
N ASP A 673 -22.18 -28.66 0.35
CA ASP A 673 -23.41 -29.39 0.70
C ASP A 673 -23.65 -30.52 -0.31
N GLU A 674 -23.65 -31.75 0.17
CA GLU A 674 -23.82 -32.95 -0.64
C GLU A 674 -25.17 -33.02 -1.37
N GLN A 675 -26.20 -32.31 -0.88
CA GLN A 675 -27.48 -32.22 -1.57
C GLN A 675 -27.36 -31.53 -2.93
N PHE A 676 -26.34 -30.68 -3.14
CA PHE A 676 -26.10 -29.98 -4.41
C PHE A 676 -25.26 -30.79 -5.39
N THR A 677 -24.94 -32.05 -5.09
CA THR A 677 -24.22 -32.91 -6.02
C THR A 677 -24.93 -32.98 -7.37
N TYR A 678 -24.14 -33.02 -8.45
CA TYR A 678 -24.63 -33.16 -9.81
C TYR A 678 -24.17 -34.44 -10.51
N SER A 679 -23.29 -35.22 -9.89
CA SER A 679 -22.71 -36.42 -10.50
C SER A 679 -23.02 -37.73 -9.77
N ALA A 680 -23.71 -37.70 -8.62
CA ALA A 680 -24.05 -38.91 -7.88
C ALA A 680 -25.12 -39.78 -8.58
N SER A 681 -26.14 -39.18 -9.20
CA SER A 681 -27.21 -39.90 -9.90
C SER A 681 -27.84 -39.06 -11.03
N PRO A 682 -28.55 -39.68 -11.99
CA PRO A 682 -29.33 -38.95 -13.00
C PRO A 682 -30.42 -38.03 -12.42
N ASP A 683 -30.98 -38.37 -11.25
CA ASP A 683 -32.03 -37.62 -10.57
C ASP A 683 -31.50 -36.43 -9.72
N SER A 684 -30.19 -36.33 -9.58
CA SER A 684 -29.52 -35.22 -8.90
C SER A 684 -29.77 -33.89 -9.63
N GLY A 685 -29.59 -32.75 -8.95
CA GLY A 685 -29.61 -31.45 -9.64
C GLY A 685 -28.35 -31.23 -10.49
N PHE A 686 -28.15 -30.02 -11.00
CA PHE A 686 -26.96 -29.67 -11.78
C PHE A 686 -26.41 -28.28 -11.42
N GLY A 687 -25.13 -28.23 -11.03
CA GLY A 687 -24.42 -26.99 -10.66
C GLY A 687 -24.94 -26.34 -9.37
N TRP A 688 -24.50 -25.10 -9.15
CA TRP A 688 -24.85 -24.22 -8.01
C TRP A 688 -24.26 -24.60 -6.65
N GLU A 689 -23.53 -25.71 -6.55
CA GLU A 689 -22.82 -26.11 -5.33
C GLU A 689 -21.76 -25.08 -4.91
N ASP A 690 -21.10 -24.46 -5.89
CA ASP A 690 -20.10 -23.41 -5.68
C ASP A 690 -20.72 -22.14 -5.10
N VAL A 691 -21.88 -21.72 -5.63
CA VAL A 691 -22.59 -20.55 -5.14
C VAL A 691 -23.17 -20.82 -3.75
N GLU A 692 -23.63 -22.04 -3.48
CA GLU A 692 -24.07 -22.46 -2.15
C GLU A 692 -22.93 -22.35 -1.13
N MET A 693 -21.73 -22.87 -1.47
CA MET A 693 -20.52 -22.70 -0.67
C MET A 693 -20.22 -21.21 -0.45
N GLY A 694 -20.25 -20.40 -1.51
CA GLY A 694 -20.09 -18.95 -1.44
C GLY A 694 -21.09 -18.28 -0.48
N CYS A 695 -22.36 -18.67 -0.51
CA CYS A 695 -23.38 -18.15 0.39
C CYS A 695 -23.09 -18.49 1.85
N ARG A 696 -22.61 -19.70 2.14
CA ARG A 696 -22.22 -20.10 3.50
C ARG A 696 -20.96 -19.36 3.96
N LEU A 697 -19.95 -19.17 3.09
CA LEU A 697 -18.77 -18.34 3.37
C LEU A 697 -19.16 -16.89 3.71
N TYR A 698 -20.08 -16.31 2.93
CA TYR A 698 -20.61 -14.96 3.16
C TYR A 698 -21.33 -14.84 4.50
N LYS A 699 -22.22 -15.79 4.82
CA LYS A 699 -22.93 -15.85 6.10
C LYS A 699 -21.97 -16.09 7.28
N ALA A 700 -20.86 -16.79 7.05
CA ALA A 700 -19.76 -16.95 7.99
C ALA A 700 -18.80 -15.75 8.04
N HIS A 701 -19.11 -14.65 7.33
CA HIS A 701 -18.32 -13.41 7.28
C HIS A 701 -16.91 -13.56 6.71
N ALA A 702 -16.70 -14.53 5.81
CA ALA A 702 -15.41 -14.71 5.14
C ALA A 702 -14.98 -13.41 4.42
N ARG A 703 -13.72 -13.01 4.59
CA ARG A 703 -13.04 -12.06 3.68
C ARG A 703 -12.73 -12.79 2.39
N ILE A 704 -13.45 -12.43 1.33
CA ILE A 704 -13.23 -12.94 -0.01
C ILE A 704 -12.36 -11.94 -0.78
N LYS A 705 -11.31 -12.44 -1.42
CA LYS A 705 -10.38 -11.61 -2.20
C LYS A 705 -10.25 -12.13 -3.63
N PHE A 706 -10.47 -11.26 -4.60
CA PHE A 706 -10.19 -11.54 -6.01
C PHE A 706 -8.70 -11.39 -6.36
N LEU A 707 -8.13 -12.34 -7.11
CA LEU A 707 -6.75 -12.30 -7.63
C LEU A 707 -6.73 -12.25 -9.16
N ALA A 708 -6.56 -11.05 -9.71
CA ALA A 708 -6.52 -10.80 -11.15
C ALA A 708 -5.47 -11.62 -11.92
N ASP A 709 -4.30 -11.86 -11.32
CA ASP A 709 -3.16 -12.50 -11.97
C ASP A 709 -3.17 -14.04 -11.89
N THR A 710 -4.29 -14.63 -11.45
CA THR A 710 -4.45 -16.10 -11.41
C THR A 710 -5.23 -16.56 -12.64
N ALA A 711 -4.60 -17.36 -13.50
CA ALA A 711 -5.25 -17.93 -14.67
C ALA A 711 -5.75 -19.33 -14.33
N SER A 712 -7.03 -19.59 -14.59
CA SER A 712 -7.64 -20.92 -14.57
C SER A 712 -8.39 -21.13 -15.89
N ILE A 713 -7.84 -22.00 -16.74
CA ILE A 713 -8.33 -22.23 -18.11
C ILE A 713 -8.89 -23.64 -18.19
N HIS A 714 -10.17 -23.78 -18.50
CA HIS A 714 -10.82 -25.07 -18.64
C HIS A 714 -10.56 -25.67 -20.03
N ILE A 715 -10.23 -26.96 -20.04
CA ILE A 715 -9.99 -27.73 -21.26
C ILE A 715 -11.33 -28.12 -21.85
N SER A 716 -11.64 -27.58 -23.04
CA SER A 716 -12.90 -27.87 -23.71
C SER A 716 -12.99 -29.34 -24.13
N HIS A 717 -13.93 -30.07 -23.53
CA HIS A 717 -14.20 -31.49 -23.80
C HIS A 717 -15.71 -31.72 -24.06
N PRO A 718 -16.10 -32.85 -24.68
CA PRO A 718 -17.50 -33.19 -24.90
C PRO A 718 -18.31 -33.28 -23.58
N PRO A 719 -19.59 -32.92 -23.58
CA PRO A 719 -20.44 -33.02 -22.39
C PRO A 719 -20.63 -34.47 -21.94
N THR A 720 -20.50 -34.73 -20.63
CA THR A 720 -20.66 -36.06 -20.02
C THR A 720 -22.10 -36.46 -19.69
N VAL A 721 -23.04 -35.52 -19.81
CA VAL A 721 -24.49 -35.71 -19.56
C VAL A 721 -25.25 -35.17 -20.76
N GLU A 722 -26.37 -35.82 -21.12
CA GLU A 722 -27.26 -35.37 -22.19
C GLU A 722 -27.70 -33.91 -21.98
N ASN A 723 -27.56 -33.08 -23.01
CA ASN A 723 -27.78 -31.65 -22.90
C ASN A 723 -29.26 -31.26 -22.69
N ARG A 724 -30.21 -32.18 -22.89
CA ARG A 724 -31.64 -31.90 -22.80
C ARG A 724 -32.14 -31.76 -21.36
N ASP A 725 -31.59 -32.53 -20.42
CA ASP A 725 -32.06 -32.56 -19.03
C ASP A 725 -31.31 -31.60 -18.11
N LYS A 726 -30.08 -31.21 -18.49
CA LYS A 726 -29.24 -30.28 -17.72
C LYS A 726 -29.94 -28.97 -17.31
N PRO A 727 -30.71 -28.27 -18.17
CA PRO A 727 -31.39 -27.04 -17.77
C PRO A 727 -32.38 -27.26 -16.62
N TYR A 728 -33.16 -28.34 -16.67
CA TYR A 728 -34.17 -28.66 -15.64
C TYR A 728 -33.51 -29.08 -14.33
N ARG A 729 -32.44 -29.89 -14.42
CA ARG A 729 -31.62 -30.23 -13.24
C ARG A 729 -30.95 -29.00 -12.63
N SER A 730 -30.56 -28.02 -13.46
CA SER A 730 -30.03 -26.74 -13.01
C SER A 730 -31.10 -25.90 -12.32
N LEU A 731 -32.33 -25.84 -12.87
CA LEU A 731 -33.46 -25.18 -12.22
C LEU A 731 -33.78 -25.79 -10.86
N LYS A 732 -33.75 -27.13 -10.73
CA LYS A 732 -33.95 -27.86 -9.48
C LYS A 732 -32.94 -27.44 -8.39
N ASN A 733 -31.64 -27.41 -8.71
CA ASN A 733 -30.62 -26.94 -7.75
C ASN A 733 -30.71 -25.43 -7.49
N PHE A 734 -31.11 -24.62 -8.48
CA PHE A 734 -31.32 -23.19 -8.28
C PHE A 734 -32.49 -22.91 -7.33
N ARG A 735 -33.60 -23.66 -7.46
CA ARG A 735 -34.72 -23.65 -6.52
C ARG A 735 -34.26 -24.05 -5.11
N ARG A 736 -33.50 -25.16 -4.98
CA ARG A 736 -32.93 -25.59 -3.71
C ARG A 736 -32.01 -24.54 -3.07
N LEU A 737 -31.19 -23.86 -3.88
CA LEU A 737 -30.33 -22.76 -3.44
C LEU A 737 -31.17 -21.65 -2.78
N HIS A 738 -32.29 -21.27 -3.40
CA HIS A 738 -33.20 -20.25 -2.89
C HIS A 738 -34.04 -20.71 -1.70
N GLU A 739 -34.37 -21.99 -1.58
CA GLU A 739 -34.98 -22.52 -0.35
C GLU A 739 -34.02 -22.46 0.84
N LYS A 740 -32.76 -22.85 0.63
CA LYS A 740 -31.73 -22.84 1.68
C LYS A 740 -31.26 -21.41 2.00
N HIS A 741 -31.22 -20.54 1.01
CA HIS A 741 -30.77 -19.15 1.10
C HIS A 741 -31.85 -18.18 0.56
N PRO A 742 -32.99 -18.03 1.24
CA PRO A 742 -34.13 -17.25 0.72
C PRO A 742 -33.84 -15.76 0.57
N LEU A 743 -32.84 -15.24 1.29
CA LEU A 743 -32.41 -13.84 1.18
C LEU A 743 -31.48 -13.60 -0.02
N LEU A 744 -31.01 -14.64 -0.71
CA LEU A 744 -30.12 -14.50 -1.87
C LEU A 744 -30.73 -13.63 -2.97
N ARG A 745 -32.06 -13.69 -3.12
CA ARG A 745 -32.85 -12.84 -4.04
C ARG A 745 -32.72 -11.34 -3.76
N LEU A 746 -32.27 -10.96 -2.57
CA LEU A 746 -32.02 -9.58 -2.15
C LEU A 746 -30.52 -9.30 -2.00
N GLU A 747 -29.76 -10.27 -1.48
CA GLU A 747 -28.33 -10.17 -1.25
C GLU A 747 -27.54 -10.05 -2.56
N SER A 748 -27.99 -10.77 -3.60
CA SER A 748 -27.44 -10.71 -4.96
C SER A 748 -28.59 -10.66 -5.97
N ARG A 749 -29.39 -9.59 -5.88
CA ARG A 749 -30.68 -9.43 -6.59
C ARG A 749 -30.52 -9.45 -8.10
N GLN A 750 -29.65 -8.62 -8.67
CA GLN A 750 -29.39 -8.61 -10.10
C GLN A 750 -28.89 -9.97 -10.64
N TRP A 751 -27.93 -10.59 -9.94
CA TRP A 751 -27.39 -11.89 -10.32
C TRP A 751 -28.47 -12.97 -10.29
N THR A 752 -29.28 -13.02 -9.21
CA THR A 752 -30.39 -13.97 -9.06
C THR A 752 -31.32 -13.90 -10.27
N ARG A 753 -31.75 -12.68 -10.63
CA ARG A 753 -32.73 -12.50 -11.69
C ARG A 753 -32.18 -12.87 -13.07
N SER A 754 -31.01 -12.34 -13.41
CA SER A 754 -30.36 -12.61 -14.71
C SER A 754 -30.03 -14.08 -14.90
N THR A 755 -29.57 -14.75 -13.84
CA THR A 755 -29.30 -16.18 -13.81
C THR A 755 -30.58 -16.99 -14.00
N TYR A 756 -31.64 -16.68 -13.24
CA TYR A 756 -32.94 -17.34 -13.39
C TYR A 756 -33.49 -17.21 -14.82
N GLU A 757 -33.45 -16.01 -15.40
CA GLU A 757 -33.89 -15.77 -16.78
C GLU A 757 -33.06 -16.58 -17.80
N ALA A 758 -31.75 -16.70 -17.59
CA ALA A 758 -30.88 -17.52 -18.41
C ALA A 758 -31.22 -19.02 -18.30
N ILE A 759 -31.48 -19.53 -17.09
CA ILE A 759 -31.92 -20.93 -16.87
C ILE A 759 -33.26 -21.18 -17.57
N VAL A 760 -34.24 -20.27 -17.43
CA VAL A 760 -35.55 -20.38 -18.09
C VAL A 760 -35.40 -20.38 -19.61
N LYS A 761 -34.55 -19.51 -20.17
CA LYS A 761 -34.25 -19.50 -21.60
C LYS A 761 -33.61 -20.82 -22.05
N TRP A 762 -32.70 -21.37 -21.25
CA TRP A 762 -32.06 -22.65 -21.52
C TRP A 762 -33.06 -23.82 -21.47
N CYS A 763 -33.97 -23.85 -20.49
CA CYS A 763 -35.05 -24.84 -20.41
C CYS A 763 -35.95 -24.78 -21.65
N LYS A 764 -36.37 -23.57 -22.06
CA LYS A 764 -37.17 -23.38 -23.29
C LYS A 764 -36.46 -23.92 -24.53
N SER A 765 -35.15 -23.70 -24.65
CA SER A 765 -34.36 -24.21 -25.78
C SER A 765 -34.23 -25.74 -25.81
N ALA A 766 -34.39 -26.42 -24.67
CA ALA A 766 -34.35 -27.87 -24.56
C ALA A 766 -35.72 -28.56 -24.84
N GLY A 767 -36.79 -27.78 -25.02
CA GLY A 767 -38.06 -28.26 -25.56
C GLY A 767 -38.95 -29.08 -24.61
N GLY A 768 -38.81 -28.93 -23.28
CA GLY A 768 -39.72 -29.53 -22.30
C GLY A 768 -40.78 -28.54 -21.76
N ASP A 769 -41.81 -29.06 -21.11
CA ASP A 769 -42.91 -28.27 -20.54
C ASP A 769 -42.51 -27.60 -19.21
N LEU A 770 -42.28 -26.30 -19.26
CA LEU A 770 -41.94 -25.50 -18.08
C LEU A 770 -43.18 -25.13 -17.25
N LYS A 771 -44.38 -25.11 -17.85
CA LYS A 771 -45.61 -24.67 -17.16
C LYS A 771 -46.13 -25.71 -16.17
N SER A 772 -45.76 -26.98 -16.31
CA SER A 772 -46.10 -28.03 -15.35
C SER A 772 -44.99 -28.27 -14.31
N ASN A 773 -43.84 -27.59 -14.44
CA ASN A 773 -42.69 -27.80 -13.57
C ASN A 773 -42.83 -27.07 -12.22
N ALA A 774 -42.78 -27.82 -11.11
CA ALA A 774 -42.93 -27.28 -9.76
C ALA A 774 -41.79 -26.32 -9.34
N ASP A 775 -40.56 -26.57 -9.79
CA ASP A 775 -39.41 -25.72 -9.48
C ASP A 775 -39.56 -24.34 -10.13
N PHE A 776 -40.09 -24.30 -11.37
CA PHE A 776 -40.40 -23.06 -12.08
C PHE A 776 -41.46 -22.24 -11.33
N HIS A 777 -42.58 -22.86 -10.91
CA HIS A 777 -43.63 -22.17 -10.15
C HIS A 777 -43.12 -21.60 -8.84
N PHE A 778 -42.34 -22.38 -8.09
CA PHE A 778 -41.71 -21.93 -6.86
C PHE A 778 -40.87 -20.67 -7.12
N MET A 779 -40.02 -20.66 -8.15
CA MET A 779 -39.17 -19.51 -8.45
C MET A 779 -39.97 -18.29 -8.94
N GLU A 780 -41.02 -18.49 -9.74
CA GLU A 780 -41.91 -17.40 -10.17
C GLU A 780 -42.61 -16.71 -8.99
N GLU A 781 -43.04 -17.49 -8.00
CA GLU A 781 -43.64 -17.01 -6.75
C GLU A 781 -42.60 -16.35 -5.85
N HIS A 782 -41.46 -17.02 -5.62
CA HIS A 782 -40.38 -16.53 -4.76
C HIS A 782 -39.78 -15.20 -5.21
N LEU A 783 -39.80 -14.92 -6.51
CA LEU A 783 -39.29 -13.68 -7.10
C LEU A 783 -40.38 -12.65 -7.40
N ALA A 784 -41.66 -12.92 -7.09
CA ALA A 784 -42.79 -12.10 -7.51
C ALA A 784 -42.74 -10.66 -6.97
N ASP A 785 -42.32 -10.47 -5.73
CA ASP A 785 -42.20 -9.15 -5.07
C ASP A 785 -41.05 -8.31 -5.66
N THR A 786 -39.96 -8.95 -6.08
CA THR A 786 -38.82 -8.27 -6.72
C THR A 786 -39.09 -7.82 -8.17
N LYS A 787 -40.18 -8.28 -8.80
CA LYS A 787 -40.53 -7.93 -10.20
C LYS A 787 -40.99 -6.48 -10.38
N ARG A 788 -41.55 -5.84 -9.36
CA ARG A 788 -42.20 -4.51 -9.48
C ARG A 788 -41.21 -3.33 -9.48
N ASP A 789 -40.02 -3.52 -8.92
CA ASP A 789 -39.10 -2.40 -8.60
C ASP A 789 -37.84 -2.33 -9.49
N LEU A 790 -37.74 -3.14 -10.54
CA LEU A 790 -36.49 -3.27 -11.30
C LEU A 790 -36.54 -2.63 -12.69
N VAL A 791 -35.78 -1.55 -12.83
CA VAL A 791 -34.97 -1.34 -14.04
C VAL A 791 -33.69 -2.15 -13.81
N VAL A 792 -33.47 -3.21 -14.59
CA VAL A 792 -32.20 -3.94 -14.53
C VAL A 792 -31.08 -2.97 -14.86
N PHE A 793 -30.18 -2.72 -13.91
CA PHE A 793 -29.00 -1.90 -14.14
C PHE A 793 -28.10 -2.65 -15.14
N THR A 794 -28.11 -2.23 -16.40
CA THR A 794 -27.13 -2.68 -17.39
C THR A 794 -25.99 -1.68 -17.42
N ARG A 795 -24.76 -2.15 -17.20
CA ARG A 795 -23.57 -1.33 -17.46
C ARG A 795 -23.66 -0.74 -18.88
N PRO A 796 -23.34 0.54 -19.04
CA PRO A 796 -23.49 1.22 -20.32
C PRO A 796 -22.56 0.58 -21.36
N ALA A 797 -23.08 0.28 -22.55
CA ALA A 797 -22.26 -0.20 -23.66
C ALA A 797 -21.20 0.83 -24.09
N LYS A 798 -21.49 2.12 -23.89
CA LYS A 798 -20.57 3.24 -24.07
C LYS A 798 -20.51 4.06 -22.77
N PRO A 799 -19.46 3.92 -21.95
CA PRO A 799 -19.31 4.70 -20.73
C PRO A 799 -19.18 6.21 -21.02
N LEU A 800 -20.04 7.03 -20.41
CA LEU A 800 -19.86 8.48 -20.35
C LEU A 800 -18.59 8.88 -19.60
N ARG A 801 -18.01 10.01 -19.99
CA ARG A 801 -16.95 10.75 -19.29
C ARG A 801 -17.62 11.80 -18.41
N ILE A 802 -17.62 11.56 -17.12
CA ILE A 802 -18.27 12.41 -16.12
C ILE A 802 -17.23 13.26 -15.41
N LEU A 803 -17.43 14.57 -15.44
CA LEU A 803 -16.61 15.53 -14.71
C LEU A 803 -17.23 15.85 -13.35
N THR A 804 -16.43 15.83 -12.30
CA THR A 804 -16.87 16.11 -10.93
C THR A 804 -15.69 16.60 -10.10
N PHE A 805 -15.84 16.71 -8.78
CA PHE A 805 -14.77 17.00 -7.82
C PHE A 805 -15.01 16.19 -6.54
N ARG A 806 -13.98 16.02 -5.71
CA ARG A 806 -14.14 15.27 -4.46
C ARG A 806 -15.05 16.03 -3.50
N TRP A 807 -16.07 15.35 -2.98
CA TRP A 807 -16.90 15.86 -1.88
C TRP A 807 -17.15 14.76 -0.84
N HIS A 808 -18.36 14.19 -0.83
CA HIS A 808 -18.80 13.14 0.10
C HIS A 808 -18.34 11.75 -0.38
N CYS A 809 -17.09 11.37 -0.03
CA CYS A 809 -16.43 10.16 -0.53
C CYS A 809 -17.29 8.89 -0.45
N PRO A 810 -18.02 8.60 0.66
CA PRO A 810 -18.86 7.40 0.70
C PRO A 810 -19.97 7.40 -0.36
N HIS A 811 -20.61 8.54 -0.63
CA HIS A 811 -21.67 8.60 -1.66
C HIS A 811 -21.08 8.42 -3.06
N GLN A 812 -19.97 9.11 -3.34
CA GLN A 812 -19.24 8.99 -4.60
C GLN A 812 -18.77 7.55 -4.86
N TYR A 813 -18.31 6.85 -3.81
CA TYR A 813 -17.93 5.43 -3.88
C TYR A 813 -19.06 4.54 -4.43
N GLU A 814 -20.30 4.73 -3.98
CA GLU A 814 -21.44 3.97 -4.49
C GLU A 814 -21.86 4.44 -5.88
N LEU A 815 -21.89 5.75 -6.12
CA LEU A 815 -22.27 6.34 -7.41
C LEU A 815 -21.36 5.86 -8.54
N TYR A 816 -20.07 5.70 -8.28
CA TYR A 816 -19.11 5.34 -9.31
C TYR A 816 -19.26 3.90 -9.79
N ARG A 817 -20.09 3.07 -9.14
CA ARG A 817 -20.43 1.73 -9.64
C ARG A 817 -21.34 1.72 -10.87
N LEU A 818 -21.84 2.89 -11.30
CA LEU A 818 -22.56 3.06 -12.57
C LEU A 818 -21.75 2.60 -13.81
N GLY A 819 -20.43 2.43 -13.70
CA GLY A 819 -19.59 1.96 -14.81
C GLY A 819 -19.23 3.04 -15.83
N HIS A 820 -19.50 4.31 -15.52
CA HIS A 820 -18.99 5.48 -16.26
C HIS A 820 -17.54 5.81 -15.85
N GLN A 821 -16.86 6.67 -16.61
CA GLN A 821 -15.51 7.15 -16.28
C GLN A 821 -15.62 8.48 -15.53
N PHE A 822 -15.03 8.57 -14.33
CA PHE A 822 -15.12 9.77 -13.50
C PHE A 822 -13.77 10.49 -13.40
N THR A 823 -13.74 11.76 -13.79
CA THR A 823 -12.60 12.65 -13.52
C THR A 823 -12.97 13.62 -12.39
N LEU A 824 -12.21 13.59 -11.30
CA LEU A 824 -12.34 14.50 -10.17
C LEU A 824 -11.34 15.64 -10.36
N ALA A 825 -11.84 16.84 -10.65
CA ALA A 825 -11.02 18.03 -10.81
C ALA A 825 -10.44 18.50 -9.47
N THR A 826 -9.14 18.81 -9.47
CA THR A 826 -8.40 19.40 -8.34
C THR A 826 -7.85 20.78 -8.70
N GLY A 827 -7.40 21.57 -7.74
CA GLY A 827 -6.90 22.93 -7.95
C GLY A 827 -7.98 23.95 -8.32
N MET A 828 -9.22 23.73 -7.89
CA MET A 828 -10.38 24.55 -8.27
C MET A 828 -10.87 25.53 -7.21
N GLY A 829 -10.34 25.44 -5.98
CA GLY A 829 -10.78 26.28 -4.88
C GLY A 829 -10.47 25.63 -3.55
N THR A 830 -11.48 25.00 -2.96
CA THR A 830 -11.41 24.45 -1.61
C THR A 830 -10.39 23.31 -1.52
N GLY A 831 -9.43 23.42 -0.59
CA GLY A 831 -8.42 22.38 -0.32
C GLY A 831 -8.99 20.98 0.00
N LEU A 832 -10.27 20.93 0.39
CA LEU A 832 -11.07 19.72 0.53
C LEU A 832 -11.02 18.90 -0.78
N CYS A 833 -11.25 19.51 -1.94
CA CYS A 833 -11.38 18.77 -3.19
C CYS A 833 -10.07 18.18 -3.74
N GLU A 834 -8.92 18.43 -3.09
CA GLU A 834 -7.58 18.10 -3.60
C GLU A 834 -7.15 16.63 -3.41
N ARG A 835 -7.79 15.88 -2.50
CA ARG A 835 -7.38 14.51 -2.16
C ARG A 835 -8.56 13.60 -1.85
N TRP A 836 -8.40 12.31 -2.14
CA TRP A 836 -9.33 11.25 -1.75
C TRP A 836 -9.17 10.85 -0.27
N GLU A 837 -10.28 10.57 0.42
CA GLU A 837 -10.28 10.15 1.82
C GLU A 837 -10.09 8.63 1.95
N TRP A 838 -8.85 8.17 1.75
CA TRP A 838 -8.50 6.75 1.83
C TRP A 838 -8.88 6.07 3.15
N ALA A 839 -9.05 6.84 4.24
CA ALA A 839 -9.46 6.30 5.53
C ALA A 839 -10.95 5.91 5.59
N HIS A 840 -11.78 6.35 4.62
CA HIS A 840 -13.21 6.11 4.59
C HIS A 840 -13.62 5.05 3.58
N ARG A 841 -13.14 5.16 2.33
CA ARG A 841 -13.45 4.23 1.22
C ARG A 841 -12.26 4.10 0.28
N PRO A 842 -12.05 2.94 -0.36
CA PRO A 842 -11.12 2.84 -1.48
C PRO A 842 -11.63 3.64 -2.68
N MET A 843 -10.72 4.26 -3.45
CA MET A 843 -11.09 4.96 -4.69
C MET A 843 -11.41 3.92 -5.79
N PRO A 844 -12.59 3.97 -6.43
CA PRO A 844 -12.92 3.08 -7.53
C PRO A 844 -11.95 3.20 -8.72
N THR A 845 -11.69 2.10 -9.42
CA THR A 845 -10.70 2.03 -10.52
C THR A 845 -11.10 2.82 -11.77
N ASN A 846 -12.38 3.12 -11.93
CA ASN A 846 -12.94 3.98 -12.99
C ASN A 846 -12.97 5.47 -12.59
N ALA A 847 -12.28 5.86 -11.52
CA ALA A 847 -12.18 7.24 -11.06
C ALA A 847 -10.71 7.68 -10.98
N ARG A 848 -10.45 8.94 -11.34
CA ARG A 848 -9.11 9.56 -11.26
C ARG A 848 -9.19 11.01 -10.82
N MET A 849 -8.18 11.48 -10.10
CA MET A 849 -8.03 12.89 -9.73
C MET A 849 -7.10 13.59 -10.72
N VAL A 850 -7.51 14.73 -11.28
CA VAL A 850 -6.75 15.44 -12.31
C VAL A 850 -6.75 16.95 -11.99
N PRO A 851 -5.58 17.62 -12.02
CA PRO A 851 -5.52 19.07 -11.90
C PRO A 851 -6.36 19.75 -12.96
N TYR A 852 -7.21 20.69 -12.57
CA TYR A 852 -8.16 21.35 -13.46
C TYR A 852 -7.48 22.09 -14.61
N ALA A 853 -6.24 22.59 -14.42
CA ALA A 853 -5.43 23.16 -15.49
C ALA A 853 -5.14 22.20 -16.68
N ARG A 854 -5.39 20.91 -16.51
CA ARG A 854 -5.24 19.86 -17.54
C ARG A 854 -6.59 19.32 -18.04
N ILE A 855 -7.69 19.93 -17.61
CA ILE A 855 -9.05 19.51 -17.96
C ILE A 855 -9.59 20.53 -18.94
N ASN A 856 -10.01 20.06 -20.12
CA ASN A 856 -10.91 20.79 -20.98
C ASN A 856 -12.34 20.26 -20.74
N PRO A 857 -13.26 21.05 -20.17
CA PRO A 857 -14.63 20.59 -19.91
C PRO A 857 -15.34 20.03 -21.15
N HIS A 858 -15.05 20.54 -22.36
CA HIS A 858 -15.66 20.02 -23.59
C HIS A 858 -15.29 18.56 -23.93
N ASP A 859 -14.29 17.99 -23.26
CA ASP A 859 -13.94 16.57 -23.38
C ASP A 859 -14.80 15.66 -22.49
N TYR A 860 -15.86 16.18 -21.86
CA TYR A 860 -16.73 15.45 -20.96
C TYR A 860 -18.18 15.53 -21.43
N ASP A 861 -18.97 14.53 -21.02
CA ASP A 861 -20.35 14.38 -21.50
C ASP A 861 -21.38 14.91 -20.48
N LEU A 862 -21.04 14.86 -19.18
CA LEU A 862 -21.90 15.26 -18.07
C LEU A 862 -21.05 15.77 -16.90
N ALA A 863 -21.56 16.76 -16.16
CA ALA A 863 -21.02 17.14 -14.86
C ALA A 863 -21.94 16.72 -13.71
N ILE A 864 -21.36 16.10 -12.67
CA ILE A 864 -22.06 15.82 -11.41
C ILE A 864 -21.42 16.66 -10.31
N LEU A 865 -22.19 17.60 -9.76
CA LEU A 865 -21.72 18.57 -8.78
C LEU A 865 -22.26 18.22 -7.40
N HIS A 866 -21.46 18.39 -6.36
CA HIS A 866 -21.85 18.11 -4.98
C HIS A 866 -21.83 19.40 -4.16
N PHE A 867 -22.87 19.62 -3.35
CA PHE A 867 -22.93 20.78 -2.45
C PHE A 867 -23.67 20.43 -1.15
N ASP A 868 -23.53 21.30 -0.15
CA ASP A 868 -24.34 21.31 1.05
C ASP A 868 -24.92 22.72 1.27
N GLU A 869 -25.61 22.91 2.37
CA GLU A 869 -26.32 24.15 2.68
C GLU A 869 -25.41 25.38 2.87
N ASN A 870 -24.11 25.17 3.06
CA ASN A 870 -23.15 26.23 3.36
C ASN A 870 -22.47 26.76 2.09
N LEU A 871 -23.02 26.44 0.92
CA LEU A 871 -22.43 26.79 -0.38
C LEU A 871 -22.20 28.29 -0.53
N LEU A 872 -23.24 29.09 -0.27
CA LEU A 872 -23.24 30.54 -0.49
C LEU A 872 -22.84 31.34 0.74
N HIS A 873 -23.18 30.82 1.93
CA HIS A 873 -22.96 31.50 3.20
C HIS A 873 -22.10 30.65 4.16
N PRO A 874 -20.81 30.43 3.88
CA PRO A 874 -19.91 29.75 4.81
C PRO A 874 -19.60 30.59 6.05
N GLU A 875 -19.74 31.91 6.00
CA GLU A 875 -19.47 32.84 7.10
C GLU A 875 -20.37 32.60 8.33
N ILE A 876 -21.62 32.18 8.12
CA ILE A 876 -22.56 31.91 9.23
C ILE A 876 -22.21 30.62 9.99
N CYS A 877 -21.25 29.84 9.49
CA CYS A 877 -20.77 28.65 10.16
C CYS A 877 -19.77 28.96 11.30
N HIS A 878 -19.49 30.23 11.60
CA HIS A 878 -18.58 30.67 12.67
C HIS A 878 -17.20 29.98 12.60
N GLY A 879 -16.64 29.86 11.39
CA GLY A 879 -15.33 29.24 11.13
C GLY A 879 -15.30 27.71 11.21
N LYS A 880 -16.44 27.03 11.33
CA LYS A 880 -16.53 25.56 11.26
C LYS A 880 -16.31 25.02 9.85
N VAL A 881 -16.59 25.83 8.84
CA VAL A 881 -16.18 25.58 7.45
C VAL A 881 -15.31 26.77 6.97
N PRO A 882 -14.33 26.52 6.08
CA PRO A 882 -13.58 27.57 5.39
C PRO A 882 -14.48 28.56 4.62
N LEU A 883 -14.07 29.82 4.50
CA LEU A 883 -14.80 30.84 3.72
C LEU A 883 -14.84 30.55 2.22
N ASP A 884 -13.95 29.69 1.72
CA ASP A 884 -13.91 29.24 0.32
C ASP A 884 -14.68 27.92 0.10
N TRP A 885 -15.55 27.51 1.03
CA TRP A 885 -16.27 26.22 0.99
C TRP A 885 -17.00 25.96 -0.33
N GLY A 886 -17.70 26.96 -0.87
CA GLY A 886 -18.45 26.85 -2.12
C GLY A 886 -17.64 27.13 -3.38
N ALA A 887 -16.39 27.56 -3.28
CA ALA A 887 -15.61 28.07 -4.41
C ALA A 887 -15.50 27.06 -5.56
N THR A 888 -15.25 25.79 -5.24
CA THR A 888 -15.14 24.71 -6.22
C THR A 888 -16.45 24.51 -7.01
N PHE A 889 -17.58 24.49 -6.33
CA PHE A 889 -18.89 24.29 -6.95
C PHE A 889 -19.29 25.51 -7.79
N LEU A 890 -19.11 26.73 -7.26
CA LEU A 890 -19.44 27.96 -7.98
C LEU A 890 -18.58 28.12 -9.23
N LYS A 891 -17.30 27.75 -9.15
CA LYS A 891 -16.41 27.72 -10.31
C LYS A 891 -16.89 26.71 -11.36
N ALA A 892 -17.25 25.49 -10.94
CA ALA A 892 -17.79 24.47 -11.85
C ALA A 892 -19.11 24.92 -12.52
N MET A 893 -20.01 25.54 -11.75
CA MET A 893 -21.25 26.11 -12.27
C MET A 893 -21.01 27.18 -13.35
N LYS A 894 -19.99 28.02 -13.15
CA LYS A 894 -19.64 29.12 -14.06
C LYS A 894 -18.87 28.66 -15.29
N GLU A 895 -17.91 27.75 -15.13
CA GLU A 895 -16.90 27.45 -16.16
C GLU A 895 -17.18 26.17 -16.95
N TRP A 896 -18.00 25.25 -16.45
CA TRP A 896 -18.25 23.97 -17.14
C TRP A 896 -19.51 24.07 -17.99
N ASP A 897 -19.36 24.38 -19.27
CA ASP A 897 -20.47 24.43 -20.22
C ASP A 897 -20.88 23.01 -20.68
N LEU A 898 -21.47 22.25 -19.76
CA LEU A 898 -21.94 20.87 -19.91
C LEU A 898 -23.33 20.72 -19.28
N PRO A 899 -24.10 19.67 -19.63
CA PRO A 899 -25.23 19.22 -18.82
C PRO A 899 -24.77 18.97 -17.37
N LYS A 900 -25.60 19.35 -16.39
CA LYS A 900 -25.24 19.27 -14.96
C LYS A 900 -26.33 18.59 -14.14
N VAL A 901 -25.90 17.78 -13.19
CA VAL A 901 -26.69 17.33 -12.04
C VAL A 901 -26.04 17.88 -10.78
N ALA A 902 -26.82 18.40 -9.85
CA ALA A 902 -26.33 18.79 -8.53
C ALA A 902 -26.86 17.84 -7.45
N ILE A 903 -26.03 17.43 -6.50
CA ILE A 903 -26.40 16.56 -5.39
C ILE A 903 -26.33 17.36 -4.09
N CYS A 904 -27.46 17.49 -3.42
CA CYS A 904 -27.57 18.17 -2.14
C CYS A 904 -27.32 17.19 -0.97
N HIS A 905 -26.32 17.49 -0.14
CA HIS A 905 -25.98 16.72 1.07
C HIS A 905 -26.52 17.35 2.37
N GLY A 906 -27.32 18.42 2.28
CA GLY A 906 -27.76 19.22 3.43
C GLY A 906 -29.26 19.50 3.50
N THR A 907 -29.67 20.25 4.53
CA THR A 907 -30.97 20.94 4.65
C THR A 907 -30.75 22.44 4.66
N PRO A 908 -31.77 23.28 4.39
CA PRO A 908 -31.62 24.72 4.50
C PRO A 908 -30.96 25.16 5.83
N GLN A 909 -30.11 26.19 5.75
CA GLN A 909 -29.46 26.76 6.93
C GLN A 909 -30.52 27.32 7.89
N PHE A 910 -30.22 27.26 9.19
CA PHE A 910 -31.13 27.73 10.23
C PHE A 910 -30.41 28.41 11.40
N HIS A 911 -31.15 29.23 12.14
CA HIS A 911 -30.63 29.97 13.29
C HIS A 911 -30.11 29.03 14.39
N GLY A 912 -28.90 29.28 14.90
CA GLY A 912 -28.25 28.48 15.94
C GLY A 912 -27.60 27.16 15.47
N GLN A 913 -27.60 26.84 14.17
CA GLN A 913 -27.10 25.56 13.64
C GLN A 913 -25.68 25.15 14.12
N TYR A 914 -24.78 26.12 14.28
CA TYR A 914 -23.35 25.92 14.61
C TYR A 914 -22.95 26.42 16.00
N ASP A 915 -23.87 27.03 16.74
CA ASP A 915 -23.61 27.62 18.05
C ASP A 915 -24.29 26.78 19.15
N PRO A 916 -23.53 26.10 20.02
CA PRO A 916 -24.10 25.25 21.08
C PRO A 916 -24.81 26.02 22.18
N GLU A 917 -24.53 27.31 22.33
CA GLU A 917 -25.10 28.18 23.37
C GLU A 917 -26.23 29.08 22.83
N TYR A 918 -26.63 28.86 21.57
CA TYR A 918 -27.72 29.63 20.96
C TYR A 918 -29.07 29.30 21.61
N ASP A 919 -29.69 30.30 22.22
CA ASP A 919 -30.89 30.17 23.05
C ASP A 919 -32.03 31.11 22.64
N GLN A 920 -31.88 31.78 21.50
CA GLN A 920 -32.87 32.72 20.98
C GLN A 920 -34.13 31.98 20.50
N SER A 921 -35.26 32.69 20.45
CA SER A 921 -36.57 32.11 20.13
C SER A 921 -36.69 31.56 18.70
N ASP A 922 -35.85 32.06 17.79
CA ASP A 922 -35.73 31.66 16.39
C ASP A 922 -34.84 30.41 16.18
N LEU A 923 -34.29 29.81 17.25
CA LEU A 923 -33.48 28.59 17.16
C LEU A 923 -34.20 27.50 16.34
N GLY A 924 -33.57 27.06 15.26
CA GLY A 924 -34.13 26.03 14.37
C GLY A 924 -34.96 26.58 13.21
N GLU A 925 -35.34 27.86 13.21
CA GLU A 925 -36.03 28.51 12.10
C GLU A 925 -35.10 28.62 10.89
N VAL A 926 -35.62 28.27 9.70
CA VAL A 926 -34.86 28.32 8.44
C VAL A 926 -34.58 29.76 8.06
N ILE A 927 -33.35 30.05 7.65
CA ILE A 927 -32.96 31.34 7.09
C ILE A 927 -33.47 31.37 5.64
N GLU A 928 -34.68 31.87 5.46
CA GLU A 928 -35.40 31.82 4.18
C GLU A 928 -34.70 32.57 3.04
N GLU A 929 -34.01 33.67 3.34
CA GLU A 929 -33.23 34.44 2.37
C GLU A 929 -32.12 33.57 1.72
N ASN A 930 -31.26 32.96 2.56
CA ASN A 930 -30.21 32.04 2.12
C ASN A 930 -30.77 30.85 1.33
N ARG A 931 -31.93 30.32 1.77
CA ARG A 931 -32.59 29.21 1.08
C ARG A 931 -33.02 29.61 -0.34
N LEU A 932 -33.70 30.76 -0.46
CA LEU A 932 -34.21 31.26 -1.74
C LEU A 932 -33.08 31.59 -2.72
N GLU A 933 -31.97 32.16 -2.23
CA GLU A 933 -30.80 32.45 -3.05
C GLU A 933 -30.21 31.18 -3.69
N LEU A 934 -30.06 30.11 -2.91
CA LEU A 934 -29.54 28.84 -3.43
C LEU A 934 -30.52 28.15 -4.38
N VAL A 935 -31.83 28.26 -4.13
CA VAL A 935 -32.87 27.75 -5.04
C VAL A 935 -32.83 28.47 -6.38
N GLU A 936 -32.65 29.79 -6.37
CA GLU A 936 -32.55 30.60 -7.58
C GLU A 936 -31.28 30.26 -8.38
N LEU A 937 -30.13 30.09 -7.71
CA LEU A 937 -28.88 29.66 -8.34
C LEU A 937 -29.02 28.33 -9.11
N LEU A 938 -29.82 27.40 -8.59
CA LEU A 938 -29.98 26.05 -9.12
C LEU A 938 -31.27 25.84 -9.91
N LYS A 939 -32.03 26.90 -10.21
CA LYS A 939 -33.36 26.79 -10.86
C LYS A 939 -33.38 25.99 -12.16
N ASP A 940 -32.28 26.02 -12.91
CA ASP A 940 -32.16 25.36 -14.20
C ASP A 940 -31.46 24.00 -14.14
N VAL A 941 -30.88 23.63 -13.00
CA VAL A 941 -30.12 22.40 -12.78
C VAL A 941 -31.00 21.36 -12.08
N GLU A 942 -30.94 20.10 -12.54
CA GLU A 942 -31.62 19.00 -11.86
C GLU A 942 -30.91 18.71 -10.52
N VAL A 943 -31.62 18.89 -9.41
CA VAL A 943 -31.10 18.68 -8.06
C VAL A 943 -31.56 17.35 -7.48
N VAL A 944 -30.61 16.49 -7.12
CA VAL A 944 -30.86 15.26 -6.37
C VAL A 944 -30.78 15.54 -4.88
N CYS A 945 -31.90 15.38 -4.19
CA CYS A 945 -31.97 15.40 -2.74
C CYS A 945 -31.87 13.99 -2.17
N ASN A 946 -31.11 13.84 -1.09
CA ASN A 946 -30.90 12.53 -0.45
C ASN A 946 -32.03 12.10 0.50
N SER A 947 -33.10 12.90 0.65
CA SER A 947 -34.31 12.58 1.40
C SER A 947 -35.52 13.36 0.88
N HIS A 948 -36.72 12.79 1.01
CA HIS A 948 -37.98 13.43 0.65
C HIS A 948 -38.23 14.67 1.51
N GLN A 949 -37.89 14.61 2.80
CA GLN A 949 -37.97 15.78 3.68
C GLN A 949 -37.06 16.92 3.20
N SER A 950 -35.78 16.66 2.89
CA SER A 950 -34.86 17.70 2.38
C SER A 950 -35.39 18.31 1.07
N MET A 951 -35.95 17.50 0.17
CA MET A 951 -36.61 17.99 -1.04
C MET A 951 -37.79 18.93 -0.74
N ARG A 952 -38.65 18.58 0.23
CA ARG A 952 -39.77 19.42 0.68
C ARG A 952 -39.32 20.72 1.35
N GLU A 953 -38.23 20.68 2.12
CA GLU A 953 -37.68 21.86 2.80
C GLU A 953 -37.00 22.81 1.82
N TRP A 954 -36.14 22.30 0.93
CA TRP A 954 -35.44 23.13 -0.05
C TRP A 954 -36.37 23.74 -1.09
N LYS A 955 -37.32 22.95 -1.61
CA LYS A 955 -38.23 23.37 -2.70
C LYS A 955 -37.47 23.82 -3.97
N PHE A 956 -36.38 23.13 -4.31
CA PHE A 956 -35.71 23.33 -5.60
C PHE A 956 -36.70 23.09 -6.75
N ILE A 957 -36.66 23.96 -7.77
CA ILE A 957 -37.62 23.97 -8.89
C ILE A 957 -37.57 22.66 -9.67
N LYS A 958 -36.36 22.18 -9.97
CA LYS A 958 -36.10 20.89 -10.61
C LYS A 958 -35.42 19.98 -9.59
N SER A 959 -36.17 19.13 -8.93
CA SER A 959 -35.58 18.19 -7.98
C SER A 959 -36.29 16.86 -7.88
N ARG A 960 -35.52 15.84 -7.50
CA ARG A 960 -36.04 14.51 -7.18
C ARG A 960 -35.28 13.91 -6.00
N THR A 961 -35.91 12.93 -5.36
CA THR A 961 -35.27 12.18 -4.26
C THR A 961 -34.64 10.90 -4.80
N ILE A 962 -33.36 10.70 -4.51
CA ILE A 962 -32.69 9.40 -4.69
C ILE A 962 -32.04 9.04 -3.35
N TRP A 963 -32.69 8.15 -2.58
CA TRP A 963 -32.06 7.58 -1.38
C TRP A 963 -30.80 6.81 -1.73
N HIS A 964 -29.80 6.87 -0.85
CA HIS A 964 -28.54 6.14 -0.98
C HIS A 964 -28.75 4.63 -1.15
N GLY A 965 -27.82 3.99 -1.86
CA GLY A 965 -27.74 2.54 -2.02
C GLY A 965 -26.52 1.95 -1.33
N PHE A 966 -26.67 0.73 -0.82
CA PHE A 966 -25.60 -0.06 -0.22
C PHE A 966 -25.59 -1.47 -0.81
N SER A 967 -24.40 -2.02 -1.04
CA SER A 967 -24.27 -3.39 -1.52
C SER A 967 -24.41 -4.37 -0.35
N PRO A 968 -25.39 -5.30 -0.36
CA PRO A 968 -25.47 -6.33 0.68
C PRO A 968 -24.18 -7.17 0.76
N HIS A 969 -23.47 -7.37 -0.37
CA HIS A 969 -22.21 -8.10 -0.40
C HIS A 969 -21.12 -7.51 0.52
N GLU A 970 -21.11 -6.19 0.72
CA GLU A 970 -20.12 -5.53 1.59
C GLU A 970 -20.53 -5.56 3.07
N PHE A 971 -21.82 -5.75 3.34
CA PHE A 971 -22.41 -5.78 4.67
C PHE A 971 -22.95 -7.19 4.95
N PRO A 972 -22.13 -8.16 5.39
CA PRO A 972 -22.64 -9.44 5.84
C PRO A 972 -23.59 -9.28 7.05
N PRO A 973 -24.52 -10.23 7.29
CA PRO A 973 -25.44 -10.17 8.43
C PRO A 973 -24.66 -10.03 9.74
N GLY A 974 -25.02 -9.10 10.64
CA GLY A 974 -24.22 -8.79 11.84
C GLY A 974 -23.96 -9.95 12.81
N MET A 975 -22.85 -9.85 13.54
CA MET A 975 -22.47 -10.78 14.61
C MET A 975 -23.25 -10.38 15.86
N LYS A 976 -24.06 -11.28 16.43
CA LYS A 976 -24.97 -11.07 17.57
C LYS A 976 -24.32 -10.32 18.76
N GLY A 977 -24.22 -9.01 18.65
CA GLY A 977 -23.41 -8.17 19.51
C GLY A 977 -24.19 -7.60 20.69
N ALA A 978 -23.47 -7.31 21.77
CA ALA A 978 -23.95 -6.51 22.87
C ALA A 978 -23.43 -5.07 22.74
N GLY A 979 -24.18 -4.11 23.25
CA GLY A 979 -23.74 -2.72 23.35
C GLY A 979 -24.37 -1.76 22.35
N VAL A 980 -24.36 -0.49 22.75
CA VAL A 980 -24.92 0.63 22.01
C VAL A 980 -23.78 1.43 21.41
N TYR A 981 -23.94 1.86 20.16
CA TYR A 981 -23.01 2.81 19.56
C TYR A 981 -23.73 3.96 18.88
N ALA A 982 -23.06 5.10 18.83
CA ALA A 982 -23.56 6.32 18.23
C ALA A 982 -22.41 7.10 17.55
N MET A 983 -22.77 8.22 16.92
CA MET A 983 -21.78 9.18 16.44
C MET A 983 -20.99 9.78 17.62
N ALA A 984 -19.70 10.06 17.41
CA ALA A 984 -18.85 10.62 18.44
C ALA A 984 -19.36 11.99 18.94
N ILE A 985 -19.32 12.19 20.26
CA ILE A 985 -19.72 13.44 20.93
C ILE A 985 -19.07 14.67 20.27
N ARG A 986 -17.78 14.59 19.93
CA ARG A 986 -17.08 15.68 19.23
C ARG A 986 -17.67 15.99 17.85
N GLY A 987 -18.15 14.97 17.13
CA GLY A 987 -18.83 15.15 15.85
C GLY A 987 -20.23 15.75 16.02
N LEU A 988 -20.95 15.34 17.07
CA LEU A 988 -22.24 15.95 17.44
C LEU A 988 -22.06 17.45 17.75
N ALA A 989 -21.01 17.81 18.49
CA ALA A 989 -20.71 19.20 18.87
C ALA A 989 -20.30 20.13 17.72
N ASN A 990 -19.97 19.59 16.54
CA ASN A 990 -19.61 20.44 15.38
C ASN A 990 -20.80 21.21 14.82
N ARG A 991 -22.01 20.61 14.88
CA ARG A 991 -23.29 21.20 14.47
C ARG A 991 -24.35 20.83 15.52
N PRO A 992 -24.30 21.42 16.72
CA PRO A 992 -24.95 20.87 17.92
C PRO A 992 -26.47 20.71 17.78
N HIS A 993 -27.15 21.68 17.16
CA HIS A 993 -28.59 21.66 16.94
C HIS A 993 -29.00 20.88 15.68
N TYR A 994 -28.05 20.61 14.78
CA TYR A 994 -28.25 19.79 13.58
C TYR A 994 -28.07 18.29 13.88
N ASN A 995 -26.96 17.95 14.53
CA ASN A 995 -26.52 16.60 14.86
C ASN A 995 -27.11 16.09 16.19
N GLY A 996 -27.79 16.94 16.97
CA GLY A 996 -28.46 16.55 18.21
C GLY A 996 -27.52 16.27 19.37
N TYR A 997 -26.60 17.20 19.62
CA TYR A 997 -25.68 17.15 20.76
C TYR A 997 -26.41 17.18 22.11
N GLN A 998 -27.37 18.09 22.26
CA GLN A 998 -28.16 18.20 23.49
C GLN A 998 -29.10 17.01 23.67
N VAL A 999 -29.65 16.48 22.58
CA VAL A 999 -30.43 15.22 22.57
C VAL A 999 -29.57 14.08 23.11
N MET A 1000 -28.34 13.91 22.60
CA MET A 1000 -27.43 12.88 23.10
C MET A 1000 -27.12 13.03 24.59
N ARG A 1001 -26.89 14.26 25.09
CA ARG A 1001 -26.66 14.48 26.52
C ARG A 1001 -27.83 14.00 27.37
N ARG A 1002 -29.06 14.40 27.03
CA ARG A 1002 -30.27 13.97 27.73
C ARG A 1002 -30.49 12.46 27.66
N VAL A 1003 -30.24 11.84 26.51
CA VAL A 1003 -30.30 10.38 26.36
C VAL A 1003 -29.29 9.70 27.30
N MET A 1004 -28.05 10.18 27.35
CA MET A 1004 -27.00 9.64 28.23
C MET A 1004 -27.34 9.82 29.71
N GLU A 1005 -27.91 10.96 30.10
CA GLU A 1005 -28.40 11.22 31.45
C GLU A 1005 -29.54 10.25 31.82
N ALA A 1006 -30.51 10.06 30.92
CA ALA A 1006 -31.65 9.16 31.12
C ALA A 1006 -31.25 7.68 31.12
N LEU A 1007 -30.23 7.27 30.36
CA LEU A 1007 -29.70 5.89 30.36
C LEU A 1007 -28.94 5.55 31.65
N GLY A 1008 -28.42 6.55 32.36
CA GLY A 1008 -27.62 6.36 33.56
C GLY A 1008 -26.27 5.70 33.30
N ARG A 1009 -25.69 5.05 34.33
CA ARG A 1009 -24.35 4.43 34.25
C ARG A 1009 -24.37 2.98 33.77
N ASP A 1010 -25.55 2.36 33.70
CA ASP A 1010 -25.70 0.92 33.43
C ASP A 1010 -25.55 0.58 31.94
N ILE A 1011 -25.85 1.52 31.04
CA ILE A 1011 -25.77 1.34 29.59
C ILE A 1011 -24.74 2.30 29.01
N ARG A 1012 -23.60 1.76 28.58
CA ARG A 1012 -22.55 2.55 27.95
C ARG A 1012 -22.78 2.70 26.44
N VAL A 1013 -23.00 3.93 26.00
CA VAL A 1013 -22.96 4.29 24.57
C VAL A 1013 -21.51 4.51 24.15
N SER A 1014 -21.07 3.79 23.13
CA SER A 1014 -19.70 3.83 22.62
C SER A 1014 -19.61 4.50 21.25
N ASN A 1015 -18.46 5.08 20.94
CA ASN A 1015 -18.15 5.44 19.56
C ASN A 1015 -17.70 4.19 18.80
N LEU A 1016 -17.91 4.17 17.49
CA LEU A 1016 -17.37 3.10 16.67
C LEU A 1016 -15.85 3.22 16.57
N ALA A 1017 -15.13 2.24 17.13
CA ALA A 1017 -13.69 2.13 16.99
C ALA A 1017 -13.36 1.20 15.80
N VAL A 1018 -12.65 1.72 14.82
CA VAL A 1018 -12.19 0.96 13.64
C VAL A 1018 -10.68 0.84 13.71
N GLY A 1019 -10.18 -0.39 13.84
CA GLY A 1019 -8.74 -0.65 13.82
C GLY A 1019 -8.16 -0.43 12.41
N ASP A 1020 -6.96 0.13 12.36
CA ASP A 1020 -6.21 0.20 11.10
C ASP A 1020 -5.85 -1.23 10.60
N PRO A 1021 -5.75 -1.42 9.27
CA PRO A 1021 -5.16 -2.62 8.68
C PRO A 1021 -3.78 -2.93 9.29
N SER A 1022 -3.36 -4.20 9.25
CA SER A 1022 -2.03 -4.59 9.74
C SER A 1022 -0.90 -3.83 9.03
N VAL A 1023 0.26 -3.71 9.68
CA VAL A 1023 1.47 -3.01 9.17
C VAL A 1023 1.95 -3.45 7.78
N GLN A 1024 1.44 -4.56 7.27
CA GLN A 1024 1.73 -5.09 5.93
C GLN A 1024 1.03 -4.32 4.80
N TYR A 1025 0.07 -3.44 5.12
CA TYR A 1025 -0.61 -2.59 4.15
C TYR A 1025 -0.09 -1.17 4.20
N THR A 1026 0.33 -0.63 3.06
CA THR A 1026 0.79 0.76 2.93
C THR A 1026 -0.40 1.72 3.10
N PRO A 1027 -0.38 2.66 4.08
CA PRO A 1027 -1.46 3.61 4.24
C PRO A 1027 -1.68 4.46 2.98
N ARG A 1028 -2.93 4.82 2.70
CA ARG A 1028 -3.36 5.61 1.52
C ARG A 1028 -3.20 4.89 0.17
N THR A 1029 -3.10 3.57 0.17
CA THR A 1029 -3.31 2.75 -1.05
C THR A 1029 -4.73 2.19 -1.11
N TYR A 1030 -5.11 1.67 -2.28
CA TYR A 1030 -6.40 1.01 -2.49
C TYR A 1030 -6.60 -0.18 -1.54
N GLU A 1031 -5.58 -1.03 -1.40
CA GLU A 1031 -5.63 -2.25 -0.59
C GLU A 1031 -5.82 -1.92 0.90
N TRP A 1032 -5.10 -0.91 1.40
CA TRP A 1032 -5.27 -0.45 2.77
C TRP A 1032 -6.67 0.10 3.01
N ALA A 1033 -7.16 0.95 2.10
CA ALA A 1033 -8.49 1.55 2.22
C ALA A 1033 -9.61 0.51 2.15
N LYS A 1034 -9.46 -0.51 1.29
CA LYS A 1034 -10.38 -1.64 1.19
C LYS A 1034 -10.45 -2.42 2.51
N VAL A 1035 -9.32 -2.83 3.06
CA VAL A 1035 -9.28 -3.58 4.33
C VAL A 1035 -9.76 -2.73 5.50
N LYS A 1036 -9.46 -1.43 5.51
CA LYS A 1036 -9.98 -0.51 6.54
C LYS A 1036 -11.50 -0.38 6.45
N TYR A 1037 -12.05 -0.31 5.25
CA TYR A 1037 -13.48 -0.30 5.03
C TYR A 1037 -14.14 -1.62 5.47
N GLU A 1038 -13.56 -2.78 5.16
CA GLU A 1038 -14.02 -4.08 5.65
C GLU A 1038 -14.01 -4.15 7.20
N ASN A 1039 -12.96 -3.62 7.84
CA ASN A 1039 -12.90 -3.51 9.30
C ASN A 1039 -14.03 -2.62 9.84
N TYR A 1040 -14.33 -1.50 9.18
CA TYR A 1040 -15.42 -0.60 9.54
C TYR A 1040 -16.78 -1.29 9.50
N VAL A 1041 -17.09 -1.99 8.42
CA VAL A 1041 -18.38 -2.69 8.28
C VAL A 1041 -18.53 -3.79 9.32
N ARG A 1042 -17.47 -4.53 9.62
CA ARG A 1042 -17.47 -5.53 10.70
C ARG A 1042 -17.63 -4.91 12.08
N SER A 1043 -16.98 -3.78 12.35
CA SER A 1043 -17.16 -3.06 13.60
C SER A 1043 -18.61 -2.63 13.80
N ILE A 1044 -19.33 -2.26 12.73
CA ILE A 1044 -20.78 -1.98 12.79
C ILE A 1044 -21.54 -3.26 13.14
N GLY A 1045 -21.35 -4.32 12.35
CA GLY A 1045 -22.07 -5.58 12.51
C GLY A 1045 -21.82 -6.29 13.84
N ALA A 1046 -20.75 -5.93 14.56
CA ALA A 1046 -20.44 -6.45 15.90
C ALA A 1046 -21.20 -5.73 17.04
N LYS A 1047 -22.03 -4.72 16.74
CA LYS A 1047 -22.78 -3.96 17.74
C LYS A 1047 -24.24 -4.42 17.82
N GLY A 1048 -24.86 -4.20 18.98
CA GLY A 1048 -26.24 -4.59 19.21
C GLY A 1048 -27.28 -3.54 18.81
N ILE A 1049 -26.98 -2.25 19.03
CA ILE A 1049 -27.93 -1.15 18.82
C ILE A 1049 -27.19 0.06 18.25
N TYR A 1050 -27.73 0.66 17.19
CA TYR A 1050 -27.28 1.95 16.69
C TYR A 1050 -28.21 3.07 17.19
N LEU A 1051 -27.67 3.99 17.99
CA LEU A 1051 -28.37 5.18 18.47
C LEU A 1051 -28.05 6.38 17.57
N ASN A 1052 -29.09 7.00 17.03
CA ASN A 1052 -29.00 8.20 16.21
C ASN A 1052 -29.81 9.36 16.83
N THR A 1053 -29.12 10.37 17.34
CA THR A 1053 -29.75 11.54 17.98
C THR A 1053 -29.86 12.74 17.06
N THR A 1054 -29.50 12.58 15.79
CA THR A 1054 -29.53 13.66 14.80
C THR A 1054 -30.91 14.34 14.75
N VAL A 1055 -30.97 15.63 14.45
CA VAL A 1055 -32.23 16.39 14.42
C VAL A 1055 -32.62 16.75 12.98
N ARG A 1056 -31.69 17.29 12.17
CA ARG A 1056 -31.99 17.79 10.81
C ARG A 1056 -31.08 17.28 9.68
N SER A 1057 -30.29 16.23 9.87
CA SER A 1057 -29.47 15.71 8.76
C SER A 1057 -30.30 15.00 7.71
N PRO A 1058 -30.15 15.30 6.40
CA PRO A 1058 -30.76 14.50 5.36
C PRO A 1058 -30.25 13.06 5.47
N MET A 1059 -31.15 12.11 5.19
CA MET A 1059 -31.03 10.66 5.41
C MET A 1059 -29.62 10.22 5.87
N PRO A 1060 -29.40 10.06 7.20
CA PRO A 1060 -28.09 9.69 7.72
C PRO A 1060 -27.63 8.34 7.17
N ARG A 1061 -26.59 8.35 6.33
CA ARG A 1061 -26.02 7.14 5.70
C ARG A 1061 -25.72 6.03 6.71
N THR A 1062 -25.20 6.41 7.86
CA THR A 1062 -24.84 5.50 8.97
C THR A 1062 -26.03 4.70 9.51
N ARG A 1063 -27.25 5.23 9.40
CA ARG A 1063 -28.48 4.49 9.75
C ARG A 1063 -28.69 3.35 8.76
N GLY A 1064 -28.62 3.63 7.46
CA GLY A 1064 -28.74 2.62 6.41
C GLY A 1064 -27.65 1.55 6.50
N GLU A 1065 -26.40 1.94 6.81
CA GLU A 1065 -25.28 1.02 7.02
C GLU A 1065 -25.49 0.10 8.25
N ALA A 1066 -26.00 0.66 9.35
CA ALA A 1066 -26.36 -0.11 10.55
C ALA A 1066 -27.47 -1.13 10.25
N MET A 1067 -28.56 -0.67 9.60
CA MET A 1067 -29.66 -1.54 9.21
C MET A 1067 -29.19 -2.62 8.23
N MET A 1068 -28.37 -2.27 7.23
CA MET A 1068 -27.80 -3.23 6.29
C MET A 1068 -26.95 -4.28 7.00
N ALA A 1069 -26.15 -3.91 8.00
CA ALA A 1069 -25.42 -4.84 8.85
C ALA A 1069 -26.32 -5.64 9.82
N GLY A 1070 -27.64 -5.47 9.81
CA GLY A 1070 -28.57 -6.15 10.71
C GLY A 1070 -28.56 -5.65 12.14
N VAL A 1071 -28.12 -4.40 12.34
CA VAL A 1071 -28.20 -3.72 13.62
C VAL A 1071 -29.50 -2.91 13.69
N PRO A 1072 -30.38 -3.16 14.67
CA PRO A 1072 -31.56 -2.32 14.85
C PRO A 1072 -31.16 -0.90 15.23
N THR A 1073 -31.88 0.07 14.66
CA THR A 1073 -31.60 1.49 14.87
C THR A 1073 -32.66 2.11 15.78
N VAL A 1074 -32.22 2.94 16.72
CA VAL A 1074 -33.04 3.78 17.59
C VAL A 1074 -32.72 5.23 17.25
N SER A 1075 -33.69 5.95 16.69
CA SER A 1075 -33.44 7.24 16.07
C SER A 1075 -34.41 8.32 16.53
N LEU A 1076 -33.97 9.57 16.65
CA LEU A 1076 -34.94 10.67 16.68
C LEU A 1076 -35.73 10.70 15.36
N ARG A 1077 -36.99 11.14 15.40
CA ARG A 1077 -37.82 11.33 14.20
C ARG A 1077 -37.24 12.44 13.33
N ASN A 1078 -36.62 12.05 12.21
CA ASN A 1078 -36.13 12.98 11.21
C ASN A 1078 -35.96 12.31 9.83
N HIS A 1079 -35.93 13.12 8.77
CA HIS A 1079 -35.49 12.81 7.42
C HIS A 1079 -35.84 11.40 6.94
N ASP A 1080 -37.15 11.20 6.80
CA ASP A 1080 -37.81 10.01 6.25
C ASP A 1080 -37.73 8.76 7.12
N VAL A 1081 -37.27 8.85 8.38
CA VAL A 1081 -37.11 7.66 9.24
C VAL A 1081 -38.40 6.86 9.39
N ASP A 1082 -39.55 7.51 9.44
CA ASP A 1082 -40.88 6.92 9.53
C ASP A 1082 -41.39 6.32 8.21
N MET A 1083 -40.68 6.53 7.09
CA MET A 1083 -40.98 5.88 5.81
C MET A 1083 -40.38 4.48 5.70
N PHE A 1084 -39.43 4.12 6.56
CA PHE A 1084 -38.77 2.82 6.50
C PHE A 1084 -38.51 2.16 7.86
N ILE A 1085 -38.63 2.87 8.97
CA ILE A 1085 -38.65 2.26 10.30
C ILE A 1085 -40.10 2.13 10.77
N GLU A 1086 -40.47 0.93 11.18
CA GLU A 1086 -41.70 0.63 11.87
C GLU A 1086 -41.37 0.24 13.31
N ASN A 1087 -41.86 1.04 14.26
CA ASN A 1087 -41.58 0.88 15.68
C ASN A 1087 -41.94 -0.53 16.17
N GLY A 1088 -40.97 -1.21 16.79
CA GLY A 1088 -41.16 -2.55 17.34
C GLY A 1088 -40.99 -3.70 16.33
N VAL A 1089 -40.87 -3.39 15.03
CA VAL A 1089 -40.67 -4.37 13.96
C VAL A 1089 -39.22 -4.42 13.52
N ASN A 1090 -38.69 -3.31 12.98
CA ASN A 1090 -37.37 -3.24 12.35
C ASN A 1090 -36.46 -2.15 12.95
N GLY A 1091 -36.95 -1.42 13.94
CA GLY A 1091 -36.22 -0.38 14.67
C GLY A 1091 -37.15 0.40 15.59
N PHE A 1092 -36.67 1.55 16.05
CA PHE A 1092 -37.48 2.56 16.70
C PHE A 1092 -37.12 3.96 16.20
N PHE A 1093 -38.13 4.81 16.06
CA PHE A 1093 -37.97 6.25 16.12
C PHE A 1093 -38.88 6.87 17.19
N THR A 1094 -38.44 7.98 17.76
CA THR A 1094 -39.17 8.71 18.82
C THR A 1094 -39.04 10.22 18.63
N ASP A 1095 -39.87 10.98 19.34
CA ASP A 1095 -39.89 12.44 19.25
C ASP A 1095 -39.13 13.10 20.43
N THR A 1096 -38.85 12.34 21.50
CA THR A 1096 -38.16 12.85 22.70
C THR A 1096 -36.87 12.08 23.05
N PRO A 1097 -35.89 12.74 23.69
CA PRO A 1097 -34.68 12.08 24.21
C PRO A 1097 -34.98 10.97 25.24
N GLU A 1098 -35.99 11.14 26.08
CA GLU A 1098 -36.35 10.18 27.13
C GLU A 1098 -36.89 8.88 26.52
N GLU A 1099 -37.77 8.98 25.52
CA GLU A 1099 -38.25 7.82 24.79
C GLU A 1099 -37.11 7.10 24.05
N LEU A 1100 -36.13 7.82 23.48
CA LEU A 1100 -34.94 7.19 22.88
C LEU A 1100 -34.22 6.32 23.91
N ALA A 1101 -34.00 6.85 25.12
CA ALA A 1101 -33.35 6.12 26.19
C ALA A 1101 -34.14 4.88 26.61
N ASP A 1102 -35.47 4.97 26.67
CA ASP A 1102 -36.33 3.83 26.99
C ASP A 1102 -36.26 2.73 25.93
N GLN A 1103 -36.28 3.10 24.63
CA GLN A 1103 -36.14 2.12 23.56
C GLN A 1103 -34.75 1.48 23.53
N VAL A 1104 -33.70 2.25 23.78
CA VAL A 1104 -32.34 1.71 23.94
C VAL A 1104 -32.29 0.72 25.12
N ARG A 1105 -32.86 1.08 26.28
CA ARG A 1105 -32.89 0.21 27.46
C ARG A 1105 -33.65 -1.08 27.19
N TYR A 1106 -34.81 -0.99 26.54
CA TYR A 1106 -35.61 -2.14 26.15
C TYR A 1106 -34.83 -3.12 25.26
N LEU A 1107 -34.23 -2.63 24.17
CA LEU A 1107 -33.42 -3.47 23.28
C LEU A 1107 -32.14 -3.98 23.93
N PHE A 1108 -31.58 -3.24 24.88
CA PHE A 1108 -30.37 -3.65 25.59
C PHE A 1108 -30.64 -4.86 26.48
N THR A 1109 -31.78 -4.87 27.18
CA THR A 1109 -32.19 -5.96 28.10
C THR A 1109 -32.89 -7.13 27.40
N HIS A 1110 -33.43 -6.95 26.19
CA HIS A 1110 -34.16 -8.00 25.46
C HIS A 1110 -33.41 -8.47 24.21
N GLN A 1111 -32.46 -9.39 24.38
CA GLN A 1111 -31.62 -9.90 23.29
C GLN A 1111 -32.43 -10.53 22.15
N GLU A 1112 -33.43 -11.36 22.44
CA GLU A 1112 -34.22 -12.04 21.40
C GLU A 1112 -34.98 -11.03 20.52
N VAL A 1113 -35.55 -10.00 21.15
CA VAL A 1113 -36.22 -8.90 20.44
C VAL A 1113 -35.24 -8.17 19.56
N ARG A 1114 -34.05 -7.84 20.09
CA ARG A 1114 -32.96 -7.19 19.34
C ARG A 1114 -32.51 -8.00 18.13
N GLU A 1115 -32.36 -9.32 18.27
CA GLU A 1115 -31.97 -10.21 17.16
C GLU A 1115 -33.06 -10.31 16.09
N ARG A 1116 -34.32 -10.48 16.50
CA ARG A 1116 -35.47 -10.50 15.58
C ARG A 1116 -35.59 -9.18 14.82
N MET A 1117 -35.49 -8.06 15.54
CA MET A 1117 -35.56 -6.73 14.98
C MET A 1117 -34.38 -6.43 14.05
N GLY A 1118 -33.17 -6.89 14.39
CA GLY A 1118 -31.99 -6.79 13.53
C GLY A 1118 -32.16 -7.50 12.19
N LYS A 1119 -32.76 -8.70 12.18
CA LYS A 1119 -33.12 -9.41 10.95
C LYS A 1119 -34.13 -8.62 10.10
N ALA A 1120 -35.18 -8.09 10.72
CA ALA A 1120 -36.19 -7.26 10.04
C ALA A 1120 -35.61 -5.93 9.52
N SER A 1121 -34.71 -5.31 10.29
CA SER A 1121 -33.93 -4.12 9.93
C SER A 1121 -33.13 -4.34 8.66
N ARG A 1122 -32.38 -5.44 8.61
CA ARG A 1122 -31.62 -5.86 7.42
C ARG A 1122 -32.50 -6.11 6.22
N LEU A 1123 -33.59 -6.85 6.40
CA LEU A 1123 -34.52 -7.13 5.31
C LEU A 1123 -35.08 -5.82 4.72
N THR A 1124 -35.47 -4.89 5.59
CA THR A 1124 -35.92 -3.56 5.20
C THR A 1124 -34.83 -2.81 4.42
N ALA A 1125 -33.59 -2.78 4.93
CA ALA A 1125 -32.48 -2.11 4.25
C ALA A 1125 -32.14 -2.72 2.89
N MET A 1126 -32.14 -4.05 2.77
CA MET A 1126 -31.92 -4.74 1.49
C MET A 1126 -33.05 -4.54 0.49
N ASN A 1127 -34.22 -4.09 0.94
CA ASN A 1127 -35.32 -3.70 0.06
C ASN A 1127 -35.23 -2.22 -0.33
N VAL A 1128 -35.16 -1.34 0.66
CA VAL A 1128 -35.27 0.12 0.51
C VAL A 1128 -33.95 0.75 0.03
N PHE A 1129 -32.82 0.31 0.58
CA PHE A 1129 -31.50 0.90 0.32
C PHE A 1129 -30.59 -0.02 -0.51
N ASN A 1130 -31.18 -0.94 -1.27
CA ASN A 1130 -30.40 -1.80 -2.15
C ASN A 1130 -29.63 -0.97 -3.20
N GLN A 1131 -28.36 -1.30 -3.40
CA GLN A 1131 -27.53 -0.66 -4.42
C GLN A 1131 -28.14 -0.77 -5.83
N ASP A 1132 -28.77 -1.88 -6.18
CA ASP A 1132 -29.34 -2.07 -7.52
C ASP A 1132 -30.44 -1.03 -7.80
N ARG A 1133 -31.30 -0.73 -6.81
CA ARG A 1133 -32.33 0.32 -6.90
C ARG A 1133 -31.69 1.70 -7.07
N TYR A 1134 -30.66 1.99 -6.27
CA TYR A 1134 -29.95 3.26 -6.31
C TYR A 1134 -29.29 3.50 -7.68
N LEU A 1135 -28.56 2.50 -8.20
CA LEU A 1135 -27.91 2.60 -9.50
C LEU A 1135 -28.93 2.69 -10.63
N ALA A 1136 -30.03 1.95 -10.57
CA ALA A 1136 -31.14 2.06 -11.52
C ALA A 1136 -31.76 3.46 -11.57
N ALA A 1137 -32.01 4.08 -10.42
CA ALA A 1137 -32.54 5.44 -10.33
C ALA A 1137 -31.56 6.47 -10.93
N TRP A 1138 -30.27 6.33 -10.65
CA TRP A 1138 -29.22 7.17 -11.25
C TRP A 1138 -29.07 6.95 -12.76
N THR A 1139 -29.13 5.71 -13.24
CA THR A 1139 -29.13 5.41 -14.68
C THR A 1139 -30.34 5.99 -15.38
N GLN A 1140 -31.52 5.98 -14.75
CA GLN A 1140 -32.69 6.67 -15.31
C GLN A 1140 -32.48 8.18 -15.35
N LEU A 1141 -32.02 8.79 -14.24
CA LEU A 1141 -31.76 10.22 -14.18
C LEU A 1141 -30.76 10.69 -15.25
N ILE A 1142 -29.63 9.97 -15.41
CA ILE A 1142 -28.64 10.30 -16.43
C ILE A 1142 -29.26 10.20 -17.84
N ARG A 1143 -30.11 9.20 -18.09
CA ARG A 1143 -30.84 9.08 -19.36
C ARG A 1143 -31.90 10.16 -19.59
N ASP A 1144 -32.48 10.73 -18.53
CA ASP A 1144 -33.45 11.82 -18.65
C ASP A 1144 -32.74 13.15 -19.03
N ILE A 1145 -31.44 13.27 -18.73
CA ILE A 1145 -30.64 14.49 -18.92
C ILE A 1145 -29.87 14.48 -20.23
N MET A 1146 -29.35 13.31 -20.62
CA MET A 1146 -28.62 13.08 -21.86
C MET A 1146 -29.58 12.86 -23.02
#